data_AF-A0A1H8SPJ7-F1
#
_entry.id   AF-A0A1H8SPJ7-F1
#
_cell.length_a   1.000
_cell.length_b   1.000
_cell.length_c   1.000
_cell.angle_alpha   90.00
_cell.angle_beta   90.00
_cell.angle_gamma   90.00
#
_symmetry.space_group_name_H-M   'P 1'
#
loop_
_entity.id
_entity.type
_entity.pdbx_description
1 polymer ?
#
loop_
_entity_poly.entity_id
_entity_poly.type
_entity_poly.pdbx_seq_one_letter_code
_entity_poly.pdbx_strand_id
1 'polypeptide(L)'
;MIQSYKVFIMVLCLCIGLGSASAFAAGTYTLTYNGNGNTGGTTPAASDYPSGMTVGVPDNLGDLVKNGYVFNNWNTAADGSGVSYAYPQMVAMNGNVVLYANWIIERTVTFNGNGNTDGQVPASITVKNGGQISFPYVSMGKDGYYFAGWNSAADGSGTSYTGKVLLVDRDLVLYATWRPIPTFSLNYDGNGNTGGSVPSGQQNVNNNMIFPVEGNVNGLVKQGYVFNGWNTATDGSGKTYMPSSWFGQDATVGLNTLYAQWKAAYIVSYDGNGNTGGNAPEDNIAYEENASVTVSNNAKQLVKTGFTFAGWNTVAAGNGTAYAEGAKFVIGKANVTLYAQWTQNSTYTVTYNANASTAGTVPSDEGKYELNAKVTIKGNTGDLAKTGYEFIGWNTAADGSGTTYAASAAFNMGRANVTLYAKWSKDPTYTVKYNGNGSTGGTEPAENSYVEKDLVTVSGNTGGLVKTGNTFVVWNTAADGSGTSYAANATFAIGKANVMLYAQWTKPQPDAKPEPDAKPGSNTSDQAIKILIGGVQQNYNVPAVVKNGTTLVPMRAIFESLGAKIEWDSKTMTVIATKGKTVIKLTIGKAVAYVNNKPVKLALPAEAPNGSTMVPLRFVSEALGNKVSWDGAKQTISITNR
;
A
#
# COMPACT_ATOMS: atom_id res chain seq x y z
N MET A 1 -14.76 -11.91 -64.43
CA MET A 1 -16.19 -11.98 -64.79
C MET A 1 -16.35 -11.31 -66.15
N ILE A 2 -16.40 -12.09 -67.23
CA ILE A 2 -16.58 -11.59 -68.59
C ILE A 2 -17.83 -12.29 -69.12
N GLN A 3 -18.95 -11.56 -69.22
CA GLN A 3 -20.13 -12.03 -69.93
C GLN A 3 -20.08 -11.54 -71.37
N SER A 4 -20.11 -12.50 -72.29
CA SER A 4 -20.20 -12.34 -73.73
C SER A 4 -21.59 -11.82 -74.11
N TYR A 5 -21.67 -10.60 -74.65
CA TYR A 5 -22.87 -10.13 -75.34
C TYR A 5 -22.80 -10.54 -76.82
N LYS A 6 -23.50 -11.62 -77.16
CA LYS A 6 -23.98 -11.87 -78.53
C LYS A 6 -25.30 -11.11 -78.69
N VAL A 7 -25.27 -10.01 -79.44
CA VAL A 7 -26.49 -9.31 -79.86
C VAL A 7 -26.96 -9.96 -81.17
N PHE A 8 -28.04 -10.73 -81.08
CA PHE A 8 -28.82 -11.23 -82.22
C PHE A 8 -29.98 -10.23 -82.41
N ILE A 9 -29.98 -9.46 -83.50
CA ILE A 9 -31.12 -8.63 -83.89
C ILE A 9 -31.90 -9.39 -84.95
N MET A 10 -33.06 -9.90 -84.58
CA MET A 10 -34.06 -10.44 -85.50
C MET A 10 -35.26 -9.48 -85.48
N VAL A 11 -35.45 -8.71 -86.55
CA VAL A 11 -36.61 -7.83 -86.73
C VAL A 11 -37.72 -8.62 -87.43
N LEU A 12 -38.86 -8.70 -86.76
CA LEU A 12 -40.13 -9.24 -87.23
C LEU A 12 -40.89 -8.15 -88.00
N CYS A 13 -41.47 -8.46 -89.16
CA CYS A 13 -42.43 -7.59 -89.85
C CYS A 13 -43.76 -8.35 -90.03
N LEU A 14 -44.86 -7.68 -89.68
CA LEU A 14 -46.23 -8.20 -89.58
C LEU A 14 -47.06 -7.81 -90.82
N CYS A 15 -47.90 -8.76 -91.25
CA CYS A 15 -48.97 -8.86 -92.28
C CYS A 15 -49.66 -7.56 -92.79
N ILE A 16 -50.37 -7.45 -93.93
CA ILE A 16 -51.51 -8.23 -94.48
C ILE A 16 -51.77 -7.76 -95.95
N GLY A 17 -52.24 -8.65 -96.85
CA GLY A 17 -53.08 -8.24 -98.00
C GLY A 17 -52.83 -8.97 -99.34
N LEU A 18 -53.73 -9.90 -99.70
CA LEU A 18 -53.70 -10.77 -100.87
C LEU A 18 -53.71 -10.02 -102.22
N GLY A 19 -52.81 -10.42 -103.11
CA GLY A 19 -52.85 -10.14 -104.54
C GLY A 19 -51.80 -11.01 -105.25
N SER A 20 -52.25 -12.10 -105.87
CA SER A 20 -51.41 -12.99 -106.67
C SER A 20 -50.82 -12.24 -107.86
N ALA A 21 -49.54 -11.87 -107.74
CA ALA A 21 -48.66 -11.54 -108.84
C ALA A 21 -47.31 -12.19 -108.56
N SER A 22 -46.92 -13.08 -109.47
CA SER A 22 -45.58 -13.55 -109.79
C SER A 22 -44.48 -13.23 -108.77
N ALA A 23 -43.90 -14.27 -108.19
CA ALA A 23 -42.59 -14.20 -107.58
C ALA A 23 -41.61 -13.61 -108.60
N PHE A 24 -41.37 -12.29 -108.54
CA PHE A 24 -40.14 -11.73 -109.04
C PHE A 24 -39.05 -12.42 -108.23
N ALA A 25 -38.18 -13.17 -108.90
CA ALA A 25 -36.93 -13.61 -108.29
C ALA A 25 -36.23 -12.34 -107.80
N ALA A 26 -36.34 -12.04 -106.51
CA ALA A 26 -35.59 -10.95 -105.91
C ALA A 26 -34.13 -11.36 -106.03
N GLY A 27 -33.43 -10.78 -107.01
CA GLY A 27 -32.03 -11.07 -107.24
C GLY A 27 -31.26 -10.89 -105.94
N THR A 28 -30.36 -11.82 -105.63
CA THR A 28 -29.40 -11.63 -104.56
C THR A 28 -28.20 -10.89 -105.13
N TYR A 29 -27.62 -10.00 -104.31
CA TYR A 29 -26.37 -9.33 -104.63
C TYR A 29 -25.29 -9.73 -103.62
N THR A 30 -24.07 -9.89 -104.11
CA THR A 30 -22.92 -10.29 -103.30
C THR A 30 -22.22 -9.06 -102.74
N LEU A 31 -21.94 -9.06 -101.43
CA LEU A 31 -21.02 -8.13 -100.78
C LEU A 31 -19.68 -8.83 -100.59
N THR A 32 -18.63 -8.30 -101.21
CA THR A 32 -17.26 -8.83 -101.15
C THR A 32 -16.33 -7.85 -100.45
N TYR A 33 -15.44 -8.35 -99.61
CA TYR A 33 -14.42 -7.56 -98.93
C TYR A 33 -13.04 -7.84 -99.52
N ASN A 34 -12.29 -6.78 -99.81
CA ASN A 34 -10.94 -6.85 -100.36
C ASN A 34 -9.95 -6.13 -99.42
N GLY A 35 -8.90 -6.82 -98.98
CA GLY A 35 -7.90 -6.29 -98.03
C GLY A 35 -7.03 -5.19 -98.61
N ASN A 36 -7.10 -4.95 -99.92
CA ASN A 36 -6.52 -3.81 -100.63
C ASN A 36 -5.01 -3.60 -100.34
N GLY A 37 -4.23 -4.63 -100.68
CA GLY A 37 -2.79 -4.65 -100.43
C GLY A 37 -2.42 -4.85 -98.97
N ASN A 38 -3.26 -5.55 -98.20
CA ASN A 38 -2.92 -6.01 -96.86
C ASN A 38 -1.70 -6.94 -96.91
N THR A 39 -0.83 -6.83 -95.92
CA THR A 39 0.38 -7.65 -95.77
C THR A 39 0.18 -8.82 -94.79
N GLY A 40 -0.97 -8.90 -94.13
CA GLY A 40 -1.37 -9.98 -93.23
C GLY A 40 -2.87 -9.97 -92.93
N GLY A 41 -3.35 -11.00 -92.23
CA GLY A 41 -4.76 -11.16 -91.87
C GLY A 41 -5.65 -11.74 -92.95
N THR A 42 -6.94 -11.91 -92.63
CA THR A 42 -7.97 -12.40 -93.56
C THR A 42 -9.13 -11.42 -93.66
N THR A 43 -9.64 -11.24 -94.87
CA THR A 43 -10.84 -10.42 -95.08
C THR A 43 -12.09 -11.14 -94.59
N PRO A 44 -13.14 -10.40 -94.18
CA PRO A 44 -14.45 -11.01 -93.96
C PRO A 44 -14.92 -11.80 -95.17
N ALA A 45 -15.64 -12.90 -94.92
CA ALA A 45 -16.16 -13.74 -96.00
C ALA A 45 -17.19 -12.99 -96.84
N ALA A 46 -17.19 -13.24 -98.15
CA ALA A 46 -18.24 -12.73 -99.04
C ALA A 46 -19.58 -13.39 -98.70
N SER A 47 -20.67 -12.65 -98.85
CA SER A 47 -22.03 -13.15 -98.57
C SER A 47 -23.05 -12.52 -99.51
N ASP A 48 -24.08 -13.30 -99.84
CA ASP A 48 -25.18 -12.89 -100.71
C ASP A 48 -26.35 -12.39 -99.88
N TYR A 49 -26.92 -11.25 -100.29
CA TYR A 49 -28.02 -10.59 -99.61
C TYR A 49 -29.14 -10.26 -100.60
N PRO A 50 -30.42 -10.28 -100.18
CA PRO A 50 -31.54 -9.87 -101.04
C PRO A 50 -31.40 -8.42 -101.54
N SER A 51 -31.80 -8.17 -102.79
CA SER A 51 -31.88 -6.82 -103.36
C SER A 51 -32.69 -5.87 -102.47
N GLY A 52 -32.13 -4.67 -102.22
CA GLY A 52 -32.70 -3.63 -101.36
C GLY A 52 -32.38 -3.76 -99.87
N MET A 53 -31.77 -4.86 -99.42
CA MET A 53 -31.34 -5.03 -98.02
C MET A 53 -30.17 -4.11 -97.67
N THR A 54 -30.12 -3.58 -96.46
CA THR A 54 -28.95 -2.86 -95.94
C THR A 54 -28.12 -3.74 -95.00
N VAL A 55 -26.80 -3.77 -95.18
CA VAL A 55 -25.86 -4.61 -94.43
C VAL A 55 -24.80 -3.74 -93.75
N GLY A 56 -24.56 -3.96 -92.46
CA GLY A 56 -23.53 -3.23 -91.72
C GLY A 56 -22.13 -3.67 -92.12
N VAL A 57 -21.25 -2.72 -92.40
CA VAL A 57 -19.84 -3.04 -92.67
C VAL A 57 -19.17 -3.45 -91.35
N PRO A 58 -18.37 -4.54 -91.31
CA PRO A 58 -17.66 -4.96 -90.13
C PRO A 58 -16.53 -3.98 -89.81
N ASP A 59 -16.17 -3.89 -88.53
CA ASP A 59 -14.90 -3.30 -88.12
C ASP A 59 -13.73 -4.21 -88.56
N ASN A 60 -12.49 -3.85 -88.24
CA ASN A 60 -11.30 -4.69 -88.47
C ASN A 60 -11.24 -5.92 -87.53
N LEU A 61 -12.37 -6.62 -87.40
CA LEU A 61 -12.59 -7.81 -86.56
C LEU A 61 -12.14 -9.12 -87.25
N GLY A 62 -11.72 -9.06 -88.51
CA GLY A 62 -10.82 -10.03 -89.12
C GLY A 62 -9.48 -9.33 -89.27
N ASP A 63 -8.42 -9.90 -88.73
CA ASP A 63 -7.14 -9.25 -88.36
C ASP A 63 -6.33 -8.66 -89.54
N LEU A 64 -6.92 -7.83 -90.42
CA LEU A 64 -6.21 -7.25 -91.56
C LEU A 64 -5.08 -6.36 -91.04
N VAL A 65 -3.88 -6.66 -91.53
CA VAL A 65 -2.65 -5.91 -91.24
C VAL A 65 -2.07 -5.40 -92.54
N LYS A 66 -1.64 -4.14 -92.56
CA LYS A 66 -0.81 -3.58 -93.63
C LYS A 66 0.34 -2.82 -93.00
N ASN A 67 1.57 -3.33 -93.14
CA ASN A 67 2.75 -2.77 -92.48
C ASN A 67 2.90 -1.26 -92.76
N GLY A 68 2.95 -0.44 -91.69
CA GLY A 68 3.06 1.02 -91.78
C GLY A 68 1.73 1.75 -92.04
N TYR A 69 0.60 1.05 -92.00
CA TYR A 69 -0.73 1.62 -92.18
C TYR A 69 -1.73 1.07 -91.14
N VAL A 70 -2.68 1.92 -90.74
CA VAL A 70 -3.81 1.57 -89.90
C VAL A 70 -5.06 1.45 -90.77
N PHE A 71 -5.88 0.42 -90.53
CA PHE A 71 -7.20 0.30 -91.17
C PHE A 71 -8.05 1.50 -90.76
N ASN A 72 -8.55 2.26 -91.74
CA ASN A 72 -9.35 3.46 -91.47
C ASN A 72 -10.85 3.20 -91.65
N ASN A 73 -11.24 2.64 -92.80
CA ASN A 73 -12.63 2.28 -93.11
C ASN A 73 -12.68 1.38 -94.35
N TRP A 74 -13.89 0.98 -94.76
CA TRP A 74 -14.13 0.36 -96.06
C TRP A 74 -14.47 1.42 -97.12
N ASN A 75 -14.07 1.20 -98.37
CA ASN A 75 -14.38 2.11 -99.48
C ASN A 75 -14.84 1.33 -100.72
N THR A 76 -15.76 1.89 -101.50
CA THR A 76 -16.25 1.23 -102.73
C THR A 76 -15.28 1.27 -103.90
N ALA A 77 -14.15 1.98 -103.79
CA ALA A 77 -13.08 2.02 -104.77
C ALA A 77 -11.73 1.68 -104.12
N ALA A 78 -10.87 0.96 -104.86
CA ALA A 78 -9.57 0.52 -104.37
C ALA A 78 -8.58 1.67 -104.09
N ASP A 79 -8.74 2.81 -104.78
CA ASP A 79 -7.92 4.01 -104.61
C ASP A 79 -8.45 4.97 -103.52
N GLY A 80 -9.56 4.62 -102.86
CA GLY A 80 -10.20 5.41 -101.82
C GLY A 80 -11.07 6.58 -102.34
N SER A 81 -11.23 6.76 -103.65
CA SER A 81 -12.05 7.82 -104.24
C SER A 81 -13.56 7.57 -104.17
N GLY A 82 -13.96 6.34 -103.82
CA GLY A 82 -15.35 5.92 -103.69
C GLY A 82 -16.00 6.34 -102.38
N VAL A 83 -17.18 5.78 -102.10
CA VAL A 83 -17.92 6.06 -100.87
C VAL A 83 -17.27 5.30 -99.71
N SER A 84 -16.91 6.02 -98.64
CA SER A 84 -16.36 5.44 -97.41
C SER A 84 -17.45 5.01 -96.43
N TYR A 85 -17.30 3.82 -95.88
CA TYR A 85 -18.15 3.23 -94.85
C TYR A 85 -17.29 2.86 -93.63
N ALA A 86 -17.41 3.61 -92.55
CA ALA A 86 -16.83 3.28 -91.25
C ALA A 86 -17.78 2.38 -90.44
N TYR A 87 -17.27 1.50 -89.58
CA TYR A 87 -18.14 0.68 -88.71
C TYR A 87 -18.98 1.57 -87.77
N PRO A 88 -20.28 1.29 -87.56
CA PRO A 88 -21.12 0.23 -88.14
C PRO A 88 -22.04 0.74 -89.28
N GLN A 89 -21.57 1.62 -90.16
CA GLN A 89 -22.38 2.17 -91.26
C GLN A 89 -22.91 1.07 -92.19
N MET A 90 -24.10 1.30 -92.76
CA MET A 90 -24.82 0.32 -93.54
C MET A 90 -24.69 0.58 -95.04
N VAL A 91 -24.46 -0.48 -95.81
CA VAL A 91 -24.43 -0.48 -97.28
C VAL A 91 -25.73 -1.04 -97.81
N ALA A 92 -26.40 -0.34 -98.73
CA ALA A 92 -27.60 -0.83 -99.41
C ALA A 92 -27.22 -1.74 -100.60
N MET A 93 -27.79 -2.94 -100.63
CA MET A 93 -27.55 -3.97 -101.64
C MET A 93 -28.45 -3.74 -102.86
N ASN A 94 -28.12 -2.74 -103.66
CA ASN A 94 -28.80 -2.43 -104.93
C ASN A 94 -28.06 -2.99 -106.16
N GLY A 95 -26.96 -3.71 -105.92
CA GLY A 95 -26.06 -4.32 -106.89
C GLY A 95 -24.96 -5.07 -106.15
N ASN A 96 -24.14 -5.85 -106.87
CA ASN A 96 -22.94 -6.45 -106.27
C ASN A 96 -21.99 -5.33 -105.83
N VAL A 97 -21.50 -5.39 -104.58
CA VAL A 97 -20.62 -4.37 -104.01
C VAL A 97 -19.29 -5.02 -103.61
N VAL A 98 -18.18 -4.39 -103.99
CA VAL A 98 -16.86 -4.72 -103.45
C VAL A 98 -16.41 -3.58 -102.55
N LEU A 99 -16.09 -3.91 -101.31
CA LEU A 99 -15.53 -2.98 -100.33
C LEU A 99 -14.04 -3.25 -100.18
N TYR A 100 -13.24 -2.24 -100.47
CA TYR A 100 -11.79 -2.23 -100.34
C TYR A 100 -11.41 -1.63 -99.00
N ALA A 101 -10.51 -2.28 -98.28
CA ALA A 101 -9.93 -1.72 -97.06
C ALA A 101 -9.20 -0.41 -97.41
N ASN A 102 -9.57 0.67 -96.74
CA ASN A 102 -8.93 1.97 -96.89
C ASN A 102 -7.92 2.16 -95.76
N TRP A 103 -6.67 2.41 -96.14
CA TRP A 103 -5.53 2.40 -95.24
C TRP A 103 -4.97 3.80 -95.08
N ILE A 104 -4.73 4.24 -93.85
CA ILE A 104 -4.06 5.52 -93.54
C ILE A 104 -2.67 5.24 -92.98
N ILE A 105 -1.69 6.06 -93.36
CA ILE A 105 -0.31 5.98 -92.86
C ILE A 105 -0.30 6.02 -91.32
N GLU A 106 0.50 5.13 -90.75
CA GLU A 106 0.78 5.08 -89.33
C GLU A 106 1.89 6.07 -88.93
N ARG A 107 1.72 6.76 -87.80
CA ARG A 107 2.69 7.70 -87.22
C ARG A 107 3.03 7.34 -85.78
N THR A 108 4.31 7.39 -85.45
CA THR A 108 4.83 6.98 -84.14
C THR A 108 5.33 8.18 -83.33
N VAL A 109 4.90 8.27 -82.07
CA VAL A 109 5.51 9.14 -81.07
C VAL A 109 6.34 8.28 -80.13
N THR A 110 7.66 8.50 -80.15
CA THR A 110 8.63 7.83 -79.28
C THR A 110 9.02 8.75 -78.13
N PHE A 111 8.98 8.22 -76.90
CA PHE A 111 9.38 8.96 -75.70
C PHE A 111 10.81 8.59 -75.28
N ASN A 112 11.61 9.61 -74.97
CA ASN A 112 12.98 9.47 -74.50
C ASN A 112 13.13 10.12 -73.12
N GLY A 113 13.49 9.34 -72.10
CA GLY A 113 13.62 9.81 -70.72
C GLY A 113 14.71 10.88 -70.49
N ASN A 114 15.59 11.11 -71.46
CA ASN A 114 16.56 12.21 -71.52
C ASN A 114 17.30 12.46 -70.19
N GLY A 115 18.11 11.48 -69.78
CA GLY A 115 18.85 11.51 -68.51
C GLY A 115 18.01 11.13 -67.29
N ASN A 116 16.93 10.37 -67.49
CA ASN A 116 16.16 9.71 -66.44
C ASN A 116 17.04 8.74 -65.62
N THR A 117 16.97 8.82 -64.29
CA THR A 117 17.73 7.95 -63.37
C THR A 117 16.86 6.95 -62.62
N ASP A 118 15.54 7.17 -62.55
CA ASP A 118 14.58 6.29 -61.86
C ASP A 118 13.24 6.20 -62.60
N GLY A 119 12.45 5.16 -62.36
CA GLY A 119 11.15 4.96 -63.00
C GLY A 119 11.22 4.47 -64.45
N GLN A 120 10.07 4.45 -65.13
CA GLN A 120 9.95 3.89 -66.48
C GLN A 120 9.57 4.95 -67.50
N VAL A 121 10.29 4.97 -68.63
CA VAL A 121 9.95 5.80 -69.79
C VAL A 121 8.71 5.21 -70.46
N PRO A 122 7.69 6.02 -70.80
CA PRO A 122 6.50 5.51 -71.48
C PRO A 122 6.81 4.81 -72.80
N ALA A 123 6.01 3.79 -73.13
CA ALA A 123 6.10 3.13 -74.43
C ALA A 123 5.72 4.08 -75.58
N SER A 124 6.28 3.82 -76.76
CA SER A 124 5.89 4.54 -77.99
C SER A 124 4.41 4.36 -78.27
N ILE A 125 3.76 5.42 -78.74
CA ILE A 125 2.35 5.41 -79.12
C ILE A 125 2.27 5.56 -80.64
N THR A 126 1.44 4.72 -81.25
CA THR A 126 1.22 4.77 -82.69
C THR A 126 -0.22 5.11 -83.02
N VAL A 127 -0.40 6.06 -83.96
CA VAL A 127 -1.70 6.58 -84.38
C VAL A 127 -1.75 6.79 -85.88
N LYS A 128 -2.96 6.87 -86.45
CA LYS A 128 -3.13 7.31 -87.84
C LYS A 128 -2.57 8.72 -88.05
N ASN A 129 -2.08 9.00 -89.24
CA ASN A 129 -1.63 10.33 -89.64
C ASN A 129 -2.72 11.39 -89.42
N GLY A 130 -2.40 12.47 -88.70
CA GLY A 130 -3.34 13.49 -88.24
C GLY A 130 -4.16 13.07 -87.01
N GLY A 131 -3.84 11.94 -86.37
CA GLY A 131 -4.45 11.48 -85.13
C GLY A 131 -3.98 12.26 -83.91
N GLN A 132 -4.72 12.14 -82.80
CA GLN A 132 -4.37 12.77 -81.54
C GLN A 132 -3.94 11.72 -80.52
N ILE A 133 -2.88 12.01 -79.75
CA ILE A 133 -2.51 11.23 -78.56
C ILE A 133 -2.75 12.06 -77.31
N SER A 134 -3.10 11.39 -76.22
CA SER A 134 -2.97 11.96 -74.88
C SER A 134 -1.61 11.57 -74.31
N PHE A 135 -0.93 12.50 -73.63
CA PHE A 135 0.35 12.18 -73.03
C PHE A 135 0.18 11.11 -71.93
N PRO A 136 1.00 10.06 -71.92
CA PRO A 136 0.93 9.02 -70.91
C PRO A 136 1.29 9.56 -69.53
N TYR A 137 0.78 8.92 -68.48
CA TYR A 137 1.22 9.20 -67.12
C TYR A 137 2.71 8.84 -67.00
N VAL A 138 3.49 9.72 -66.38
CA VAL A 138 4.92 9.52 -66.18
C VAL A 138 5.20 9.16 -64.73
N SER A 139 5.98 8.10 -64.53
CA SER A 139 6.55 7.72 -63.23
C SER A 139 8.08 7.87 -63.21
N MET A 140 8.60 8.71 -64.12
CA MET A 140 10.03 8.96 -64.33
C MET A 140 10.61 9.89 -63.25
N GLY A 141 11.86 9.63 -62.86
CA GLY A 141 12.59 10.39 -61.85
C GLY A 141 14.02 10.74 -62.32
N LYS A 142 14.49 11.92 -61.90
CA LYS A 142 15.87 12.37 -62.09
C LYS A 142 16.38 13.05 -60.84
N ASP A 143 17.49 12.57 -60.29
CA ASP A 143 18.04 13.04 -59.01
C ASP A 143 18.24 14.57 -58.99
N GLY A 144 17.54 15.27 -58.08
CA GLY A 144 17.62 16.72 -57.93
C GLY A 144 16.76 17.54 -58.91
N TYR A 145 15.99 16.90 -59.78
CA TYR A 145 15.13 17.55 -60.78
C TYR A 145 13.70 17.00 -60.73
N TYR A 146 12.72 17.79 -61.16
CA TYR A 146 11.36 17.33 -61.41
C TYR A 146 11.07 17.34 -62.92
N PHE A 147 10.21 16.40 -63.35
CA PHE A 147 9.76 16.32 -64.74
C PHE A 147 8.92 17.56 -65.11
N ALA A 148 9.37 18.31 -66.11
CA ALA A 148 8.79 19.59 -66.50
C ALA A 148 7.99 19.53 -67.82
N GLY A 149 7.87 18.34 -68.43
CA GLY A 149 7.17 18.14 -69.71
C GLY A 149 8.08 17.52 -70.78
N TRP A 150 7.58 17.46 -72.01
CA TRP A 150 8.29 16.88 -73.16
C TRP A 150 8.78 17.96 -74.13
N ASN A 151 9.85 17.71 -74.88
CA ASN A 151 10.38 18.63 -75.90
C ASN A 151 10.78 17.88 -77.17
N SER A 152 10.65 18.50 -78.35
CA SER A 152 11.06 17.88 -79.62
C SER A 152 12.58 17.80 -79.85
N ALA A 153 13.40 18.39 -78.97
CA ALA A 153 14.86 18.34 -79.02
C ALA A 153 15.44 17.96 -77.65
N ALA A 154 16.53 17.19 -77.64
CA ALA A 154 17.15 16.68 -76.43
C ALA A 154 17.76 17.77 -75.53
N ASP A 155 18.25 18.85 -76.14
CA ASP A 155 18.82 20.03 -75.47
C ASP A 155 17.74 21.03 -74.98
N GLY A 156 16.47 20.77 -75.28
CA GLY A 156 15.35 21.64 -74.93
C GLY A 156 15.13 22.85 -75.86
N SER A 157 15.91 22.99 -76.93
CA SER A 157 15.77 24.11 -77.88
C SER A 157 14.56 23.97 -78.81
N GLY A 158 13.95 22.78 -78.86
CA GLY A 158 12.78 22.45 -79.66
C GLY A 158 11.44 22.93 -79.08
N THR A 159 10.36 22.50 -79.71
CA THR A 159 8.99 22.79 -79.26
C THR A 159 8.70 22.06 -77.95
N SER A 160 8.18 22.81 -76.97
CA SER A 160 7.81 22.26 -75.66
C SER A 160 6.35 21.80 -75.66
N TYR A 161 6.11 20.62 -75.11
CA TYR A 161 4.81 19.99 -74.98
C TYR A 161 4.52 19.71 -73.50
N THR A 162 3.69 20.57 -72.92
CA THR A 162 3.24 20.52 -71.53
C THR A 162 1.72 20.30 -71.40
N GLY A 163 1.02 20.18 -72.54
CA GLY A 163 -0.43 20.00 -72.62
C GLY A 163 -0.88 18.53 -72.55
N LYS A 164 -2.19 18.29 -72.52
CA LYS A 164 -2.77 16.94 -72.41
C LYS A 164 -2.89 16.18 -73.74
N VAL A 165 -2.98 16.87 -74.88
CA VAL A 165 -3.25 16.28 -76.20
C VAL A 165 -2.26 16.80 -77.24
N LEU A 166 -1.76 15.91 -78.12
CA LEU A 166 -0.85 16.22 -79.23
C LEU A 166 -1.41 15.68 -80.55
N LEU A 167 -1.47 16.52 -81.59
CA LEU A 167 -1.76 16.11 -82.98
C LEU A 167 -0.49 15.57 -83.63
N VAL A 168 -0.59 14.41 -84.30
CA VAL A 168 0.56 13.68 -84.85
C VAL A 168 0.43 13.54 -86.37
N ASP A 169 1.20 14.32 -87.12
CA ASP A 169 1.23 14.34 -88.59
C ASP A 169 2.54 13.79 -89.19
N ARG A 170 3.51 13.47 -88.33
CA ARG A 170 4.79 12.85 -88.65
C ARG A 170 5.28 12.04 -87.46
N ASP A 171 6.30 11.22 -87.68
CA ASP A 171 6.97 10.54 -86.57
C ASP A 171 7.71 11.57 -85.71
N LEU A 172 7.59 11.44 -84.38
CA LEU A 172 8.16 12.37 -83.42
C LEU A 172 8.95 11.61 -82.35
N VAL A 173 10.12 12.13 -82.00
CA VAL A 173 10.83 11.74 -80.78
C VAL A 173 10.71 12.89 -79.79
N LEU A 174 10.19 12.59 -78.61
CA LEU A 174 9.99 13.56 -77.53
C LEU A 174 10.91 13.25 -76.36
N TYR A 175 11.66 14.26 -75.93
CA TYR A 175 12.65 14.18 -74.86
C TYR A 175 12.10 14.78 -73.58
N ALA A 176 12.25 14.08 -72.46
CA ALA A 176 11.85 14.61 -71.16
C ALA A 176 12.66 15.88 -70.84
N THR A 177 11.97 16.88 -70.30
CA THR A 177 12.59 18.10 -69.78
C THR A 177 12.58 18.08 -68.26
N TRP A 178 13.64 18.58 -67.66
CA TRP A 178 13.90 18.48 -66.24
C TRP A 178 14.20 19.88 -65.70
N ARG A 179 13.55 20.26 -64.61
CA ARG A 179 13.83 21.51 -63.90
C ARG A 179 14.43 21.22 -62.52
N PRO A 180 15.47 21.95 -62.09
CA PRO A 180 16.02 21.78 -60.74
C PRO A 180 14.91 21.92 -59.71
N ILE A 181 14.92 21.05 -58.70
CA ILE A 181 14.04 21.18 -57.56
C ILE A 181 14.56 22.35 -56.71
N PRO A 182 13.79 23.43 -56.47
CA PRO A 182 14.20 24.48 -55.56
C PRO A 182 14.26 23.91 -54.13
N THR A 183 15.35 24.17 -53.42
CA THR A 183 15.48 23.86 -51.99
C THR A 183 15.21 25.13 -51.18
N PHE A 184 14.35 25.02 -50.16
CA PHE A 184 14.21 26.05 -49.14
C PHE A 184 14.63 25.51 -47.78
N SER A 185 14.98 26.40 -46.86
CA SER A 185 15.50 26.08 -45.53
C SER A 185 14.52 26.56 -44.47
N LEU A 186 14.02 25.64 -43.64
CA LEU A 186 13.25 25.99 -42.46
C LEU A 186 14.18 26.09 -41.24
N ASN A 187 14.16 27.23 -40.55
CA ASN A 187 14.85 27.44 -39.29
C ASN A 187 13.84 27.49 -38.14
N TYR A 188 14.32 27.21 -36.93
CA TYR A 188 13.54 27.30 -35.69
C TYR A 188 14.21 28.30 -34.75
N ASP A 189 13.40 29.13 -34.10
CA ASP A 189 13.84 30.13 -33.12
C ASP A 189 13.08 29.92 -31.80
N GLY A 190 13.81 29.77 -30.69
CA GLY A 190 13.24 29.50 -29.37
C GLY A 190 12.42 30.65 -28.78
N ASN A 191 12.43 31.82 -29.42
CA ASN A 191 11.61 33.00 -29.13
C ASN A 191 11.63 33.40 -27.64
N GLY A 192 12.85 33.64 -27.15
CA GLY A 192 13.12 34.00 -25.76
C GLY A 192 13.02 32.82 -24.79
N ASN A 193 13.37 31.61 -25.23
CA ASN A 193 13.55 30.46 -24.35
C ASN A 193 14.69 30.74 -23.35
N THR A 194 14.55 30.20 -22.14
CA THR A 194 15.54 30.33 -21.05
C THR A 194 16.40 29.08 -20.89
N GLY A 195 16.15 28.03 -21.68
CA GLY A 195 16.92 26.78 -21.69
C GLY A 195 16.49 25.85 -22.83
N GLY A 196 17.20 24.73 -22.95
CA GLY A 196 17.08 23.82 -24.10
C GLY A 196 17.68 24.40 -25.38
N SER A 197 17.60 23.65 -26.47
CA SER A 197 17.99 24.10 -27.81
C SER A 197 16.83 23.94 -28.79
N VAL A 198 16.82 24.74 -29.85
CA VAL A 198 15.86 24.55 -30.94
C VAL A 198 16.18 23.27 -31.73
N PRO A 199 15.21 22.67 -32.43
CA PRO A 199 15.46 21.66 -33.46
C PRO A 199 16.58 22.05 -34.43
N SER A 200 17.53 21.15 -34.66
CA SER A 200 18.58 21.35 -35.66
C SER A 200 18.13 20.80 -36.99
N GLY A 201 17.91 21.64 -38.00
CA GLY A 201 17.64 21.12 -39.33
C GLY A 201 17.31 22.17 -40.36
N GLN A 202 18.33 22.61 -41.10
CA GLN A 202 18.13 23.03 -42.48
C GLN A 202 17.61 21.82 -43.27
N GLN A 203 16.29 21.65 -43.35
CA GLN A 203 15.69 20.59 -44.15
C GLN A 203 15.54 21.10 -45.59
N ASN A 204 16.23 20.47 -46.55
CA ASN A 204 16.04 20.77 -47.97
C ASN A 204 14.73 20.12 -48.42
N VAL A 205 13.72 20.95 -48.62
CA VAL A 205 12.36 20.49 -48.93
C VAL A 205 12.04 20.85 -50.38
N ASN A 206 11.62 19.83 -51.14
CA ASN A 206 11.22 19.97 -52.53
C ASN A 206 9.84 20.65 -52.61
N ASN A 207 9.57 21.36 -53.70
CA ASN A 207 8.33 22.14 -53.88
C ASN A 207 7.03 21.28 -53.90
N ASN A 208 7.14 19.96 -53.80
CA ASN A 208 6.02 19.02 -53.85
C ASN A 208 5.86 18.17 -52.58
N MET A 209 6.66 18.40 -51.53
CA MET A 209 6.53 17.69 -50.26
C MET A 209 6.40 18.65 -49.08
N ILE A 210 5.21 18.56 -48.50
CA ILE A 210 4.87 18.98 -47.16
C ILE A 210 5.76 18.20 -46.17
N PHE A 211 6.31 18.86 -45.15
CA PHE A 211 7.10 18.19 -44.12
C PHE A 211 6.49 18.41 -42.72
N PRO A 212 6.70 17.48 -41.77
CA PRO A 212 6.18 17.63 -40.42
C PRO A 212 7.00 18.65 -39.62
N VAL A 213 6.31 19.58 -38.99
CA VAL A 213 6.91 20.53 -38.04
C VAL A 213 7.34 19.78 -36.79
N GLU A 214 8.59 19.99 -36.37
CA GLU A 214 9.15 19.31 -35.21
C GLU A 214 8.47 19.76 -33.91
N GLY A 215 8.38 18.85 -32.94
CA GLY A 215 7.91 19.19 -31.61
C GLY A 215 8.99 19.85 -30.74
N ASN A 216 8.73 19.95 -29.45
CA ASN A 216 9.74 20.34 -28.46
C ASN A 216 10.69 19.17 -28.15
N VAL A 217 11.43 18.70 -29.15
CA VAL A 217 12.26 17.49 -29.06
C VAL A 217 13.56 17.69 -28.27
N ASN A 218 14.05 18.93 -28.21
CA ASN A 218 15.32 19.31 -27.59
C ASN A 218 15.14 20.02 -26.24
N GLY A 219 13.95 19.88 -25.62
CA GLY A 219 13.70 20.36 -24.27
C GLY A 219 13.74 21.88 -24.10
N LEU A 220 13.25 22.64 -25.09
CA LEU A 220 13.03 24.08 -24.95
C LEU A 220 12.19 24.37 -23.71
N VAL A 221 12.69 25.29 -22.89
CA VAL A 221 12.01 25.77 -21.70
C VAL A 221 12.02 27.29 -21.68
N LYS A 222 10.94 27.89 -21.20
CA LYS A 222 10.83 29.32 -20.94
C LYS A 222 10.18 29.50 -19.58
N GLN A 223 10.90 30.09 -18.63
CA GLN A 223 10.43 30.23 -17.25
C GLN A 223 9.06 30.93 -17.19
N GLY A 224 8.06 30.27 -16.59
CA GLY A 224 6.68 30.79 -16.48
C GLY A 224 5.81 30.55 -17.71
N TYR A 225 6.29 29.78 -18.69
CA TYR A 225 5.53 29.47 -19.91
C TYR A 225 5.65 27.99 -20.29
N VAL A 226 4.65 27.48 -20.98
CA VAL A 226 4.69 26.19 -21.67
C VAL A 226 4.71 26.39 -23.18
N PHE A 227 5.36 25.45 -23.86
CA PHE A 227 5.49 25.45 -25.31
C PHE A 227 4.15 25.05 -25.95
N ASN A 228 3.57 25.93 -26.76
CA ASN A 228 2.26 25.78 -27.39
C ASN A 228 2.38 25.63 -28.93
N GLY A 229 3.52 25.14 -29.42
CA GLY A 229 3.79 24.98 -30.84
C GLY A 229 4.64 26.09 -31.42
N TRP A 230 4.60 26.23 -32.74
CA TRP A 230 5.40 27.16 -33.51
C TRP A 230 4.53 28.19 -34.22
N ASN A 231 5.04 29.40 -34.43
CA ASN A 231 4.34 30.47 -35.13
C ASN A 231 5.23 31.08 -36.23
N THR A 232 4.61 31.60 -37.28
CA THR A 232 5.30 32.26 -38.39
C THR A 232 5.70 33.72 -38.09
N ALA A 233 5.28 34.27 -36.95
CA ALA A 233 5.67 35.59 -36.45
C ALA A 233 6.18 35.51 -34.99
N THR A 234 7.13 36.37 -34.63
CA THR A 234 7.74 36.45 -33.29
C THR A 234 6.74 36.83 -32.20
N ASP A 235 5.76 37.66 -32.53
CA ASP A 235 4.70 38.15 -31.63
C ASP A 235 3.49 37.20 -31.53
N GLY A 236 3.50 36.10 -32.30
CA GLY A 236 2.42 35.13 -32.34
C GLY A 236 1.21 35.53 -33.19
N SER A 237 1.25 36.65 -33.92
CA SER A 237 0.15 37.08 -34.80
C SER A 237 0.06 36.27 -36.10
N GLY A 238 1.12 35.50 -36.41
CA GLY A 238 1.19 34.66 -37.58
C GLY A 238 0.38 33.37 -37.45
N LYS A 239 0.48 32.52 -38.47
CA LYS A 239 -0.08 31.17 -38.47
C LYS A 239 0.65 30.26 -37.48
N THR A 240 -0.11 29.56 -36.64
CA THR A 240 0.38 28.57 -35.68
C THR A 240 0.45 27.17 -36.30
N TYR A 241 1.52 26.45 -35.98
CA TYR A 241 1.77 25.06 -36.34
C TYR A 241 2.02 24.24 -35.06
N MET A 242 1.20 23.22 -34.83
CA MET A 242 1.40 22.28 -33.72
C MET A 242 2.47 21.25 -34.10
N PRO A 243 3.13 20.59 -33.13
CA PRO A 243 4.01 19.45 -33.41
C PRO A 243 3.34 18.44 -34.35
N SER A 244 4.08 17.92 -35.33
CA SER A 244 3.61 17.01 -36.38
C SER A 244 2.61 17.61 -37.37
N SER A 245 2.32 18.93 -37.28
CA SER A 245 1.56 19.63 -38.33
C SER A 245 2.39 19.71 -39.60
N TRP A 246 1.68 19.74 -40.72
CA TRP A 246 2.24 19.75 -42.06
C TRP A 246 2.53 21.19 -42.52
N PHE A 247 3.79 21.50 -42.83
CA PHE A 247 4.20 22.79 -43.39
C PHE A 247 4.33 22.68 -44.92
N GLY A 248 3.46 23.36 -45.67
CA GLY A 248 3.52 23.40 -47.14
C GLY A 248 2.30 24.03 -47.83
N GLN A 249 2.52 24.54 -49.05
CA GLN A 249 1.57 25.10 -50.04
C GLN A 249 1.14 26.58 -49.90
N ASP A 250 1.18 27.18 -48.72
CA ASP A 250 0.81 28.61 -48.51
C ASP A 250 2.00 29.47 -48.03
N ALA A 251 3.20 28.88 -48.02
CA ALA A 251 4.42 29.58 -47.69
C ALA A 251 4.76 30.50 -48.86
N THR A 252 4.36 31.77 -48.76
CA THR A 252 4.95 32.86 -49.54
C THR A 252 6.46 32.64 -49.56
N VAL A 253 7.02 32.52 -50.76
CA VAL A 253 8.44 32.26 -51.00
C VAL A 253 9.25 33.32 -50.23
N GLY A 254 9.80 32.97 -49.06
CA GLY A 254 10.49 33.93 -48.18
C GLY A 254 10.39 33.72 -46.66
N LEU A 255 9.46 32.90 -46.14
CA LEU A 255 9.42 32.57 -44.71
C LEU A 255 10.37 31.40 -44.38
N ASN A 256 11.50 31.71 -43.73
CA ASN A 256 12.53 30.73 -43.39
C ASN A 256 12.59 30.41 -41.88
N THR A 257 11.72 30.95 -41.02
CA THR A 257 11.84 30.76 -39.57
C THR A 257 10.50 30.59 -38.88
N LEU A 258 10.40 29.56 -38.05
CA LEU A 258 9.32 29.34 -37.10
C LEU A 258 9.78 29.72 -35.69
N TYR A 259 8.97 30.54 -35.02
CA TYR A 259 9.22 31.03 -33.68
C TYR A 259 8.43 30.22 -32.67
N ALA A 260 9.05 29.77 -31.58
CA ALA A 260 8.36 29.05 -30.52
C ALA A 260 7.24 29.94 -29.96
N GLN A 261 6.03 29.37 -29.90
CA GLN A 261 4.87 30.02 -29.32
C GLN A 261 4.75 29.56 -27.87
N TRP A 262 4.66 30.53 -26.97
CA TRP A 262 4.65 30.31 -25.53
C TRP A 262 3.30 30.75 -24.96
N LYS A 263 2.75 29.98 -24.04
CA LYS A 263 1.59 30.38 -23.23
C LYS A 263 1.95 30.39 -21.75
N ALA A 264 1.33 31.28 -21.00
CA ALA A 264 1.59 31.43 -19.57
C ALA A 264 1.29 30.11 -18.84
N ALA A 265 2.20 29.72 -17.96
CA ALA A 265 2.10 28.51 -17.16
C ALA A 265 1.76 28.84 -15.71
N TYR A 266 0.91 28.00 -15.11
CA TYR A 266 0.51 28.08 -13.72
C TYR A 266 0.90 26.79 -13.01
N ILE A 267 1.36 26.90 -11.77
CA ILE A 267 1.78 25.77 -10.97
C ILE A 267 0.83 25.54 -9.81
N VAL A 268 0.75 24.28 -9.39
CA VAL A 268 0.09 23.88 -8.15
C VAL A 268 1.15 23.53 -7.13
N SER A 269 1.02 24.05 -5.93
CA SER A 269 1.91 23.78 -4.80
C SER A 269 1.11 23.22 -3.64
N TYR A 270 1.75 22.39 -2.82
CA TYR A 270 1.12 21.80 -1.64
C TYR A 270 1.87 22.25 -0.39
N ASP A 271 1.12 22.67 0.62
CA ASP A 271 1.63 23.11 1.91
C ASP A 271 1.10 22.18 3.01
N GLY A 272 1.98 21.64 3.84
CA GLY A 272 1.63 20.71 4.94
C GLY A 272 0.80 21.35 6.06
N ASN A 273 0.66 22.68 6.06
CA ASN A 273 -0.19 23.49 6.91
C ASN A 273 -0.03 23.19 8.41
N GLY A 274 1.22 23.35 8.87
CA GLY A 274 1.62 23.08 10.26
C GLY A 274 1.65 21.59 10.59
N ASN A 275 2.00 20.74 9.62
CA ASN A 275 2.29 19.33 9.87
C ASN A 275 3.48 19.19 10.84
N THR A 276 3.47 18.13 11.64
CA THR A 276 4.53 17.80 12.61
C THR A 276 5.46 16.70 12.09
N GLY A 277 5.16 16.10 10.94
CA GLY A 277 5.99 15.11 10.27
C GLY A 277 5.59 14.91 8.81
N GLY A 278 6.44 14.21 8.07
CA GLY A 278 6.30 14.00 6.62
C GLY A 278 6.55 15.25 5.80
N ASN A 279 6.40 15.13 4.47
CA ASN A 279 6.60 16.22 3.53
C ASN A 279 5.34 16.39 2.68
N ALA A 280 5.02 17.62 2.27
CA ALA A 280 3.95 17.86 1.30
C ALA A 280 4.34 17.24 -0.05
N PRO A 281 3.37 16.73 -0.84
CA PRO A 281 3.62 16.25 -2.19
C PRO A 281 4.14 17.39 -3.08
N GLU A 282 4.86 17.03 -4.12
CA GLU A 282 5.34 17.97 -5.13
C GLU A 282 4.57 17.75 -6.42
N ASP A 283 4.14 18.84 -7.04
CA ASP A 283 3.58 18.84 -8.37
C ASP A 283 4.53 19.63 -9.27
N ASN A 284 5.29 18.88 -10.07
CA ASN A 284 6.32 19.41 -10.97
C ASN A 284 5.75 19.67 -12.37
N ILE A 285 4.42 19.72 -12.52
CA ILE A 285 3.74 19.98 -13.78
C ILE A 285 3.44 21.47 -13.91
N ALA A 286 3.78 22.03 -15.06
CA ALA A 286 3.38 23.38 -15.47
C ALA A 286 2.07 23.29 -16.27
N TYR A 287 1.03 23.96 -15.80
CA TYR A 287 -0.32 23.88 -16.38
C TYR A 287 -0.68 25.10 -17.21
N GLU A 288 -1.42 24.88 -18.29
CA GLU A 288 -2.09 25.94 -19.06
C GLU A 288 -3.34 26.46 -18.34
N GLU A 289 -3.79 27.68 -18.67
CA GLU A 289 -5.12 28.14 -18.24
C GLU A 289 -6.19 27.15 -18.71
N ASN A 290 -7.15 26.85 -17.83
CA ASN A 290 -8.23 25.90 -18.06
C ASN A 290 -7.80 24.42 -18.15
N ALA A 291 -6.54 24.09 -17.85
CA ALA A 291 -6.12 22.70 -17.72
C ALA A 291 -6.78 22.04 -16.49
N SER A 292 -7.09 20.75 -16.61
CA SER A 292 -7.58 19.96 -15.48
C SER A 292 -6.40 19.45 -14.64
N VAL A 293 -6.39 19.83 -13.37
CA VAL A 293 -5.45 19.36 -12.35
C VAL A 293 -6.12 18.23 -11.56
N THR A 294 -5.36 17.18 -11.23
CA THR A 294 -5.78 16.14 -10.28
C THR A 294 -5.05 16.35 -8.96
N VAL A 295 -5.82 16.50 -7.88
CA VAL A 295 -5.29 16.78 -6.54
C VAL A 295 -4.53 15.56 -6.02
N SER A 296 -3.28 15.78 -5.59
CA SER A 296 -2.41 14.73 -5.07
C SER A 296 -3.00 14.10 -3.80
N ASN A 297 -2.78 12.80 -3.65
CA ASN A 297 -3.00 12.11 -2.39
C ASN A 297 -1.91 12.47 -1.36
N ASN A 298 -2.10 12.08 -0.11
CA ASN A 298 -1.09 12.20 0.94
C ASN A 298 0.05 11.16 0.79
N ALA A 299 0.63 11.04 -0.41
CA ALA A 299 1.64 10.01 -0.73
C ALA A 299 2.93 10.13 0.10
N LYS A 300 3.33 11.36 0.45
CA LYS A 300 4.52 11.64 1.28
C LYS A 300 4.24 11.63 2.79
N GLN A 301 3.11 11.04 3.20
CA GLN A 301 2.74 10.74 4.58
C GLN A 301 2.83 11.96 5.51
N LEU A 302 2.17 13.06 5.15
CA LEU A 302 1.97 14.18 6.06
C LEU A 302 1.27 13.70 7.32
N VAL A 303 1.84 14.09 8.47
CA VAL A 303 1.31 13.81 9.79
C VAL A 303 1.22 15.11 10.57
N LYS A 304 0.11 15.30 11.29
CA LYS A 304 -0.03 16.37 12.29
C LYS A 304 -0.54 15.76 13.58
N THR A 305 0.30 15.77 14.62
CA THR A 305 0.02 15.17 15.93
C THR A 305 -1.27 15.74 16.50
N GLY A 306 -2.23 14.88 16.85
CA GLY A 306 -3.56 15.32 17.33
C GLY A 306 -4.62 15.49 16.24
N PHE A 307 -4.31 15.23 14.97
CA PHE A 307 -5.20 15.49 13.85
C PHE A 307 -5.19 14.36 12.82
N THR A 308 -6.31 14.23 12.12
CA THR A 308 -6.47 13.36 10.94
C THR A 308 -6.45 14.22 9.69
N PHE A 309 -5.70 13.81 8.67
CA PHE A 309 -5.70 14.46 7.36
C PHE A 309 -7.07 14.29 6.68
N ALA A 310 -7.72 15.39 6.31
CA ALA A 310 -9.07 15.42 5.77
C ALA A 310 -9.12 15.78 4.26
N GLY A 311 -7.97 16.09 3.66
CA GLY A 311 -7.84 16.53 2.28
C GLY A 311 -7.07 17.83 2.17
N TRP A 312 -7.36 18.61 1.14
CA TRP A 312 -6.69 19.86 0.81
C TRP A 312 -7.67 21.03 0.78
N ASN A 313 -7.19 22.24 1.04
CA ASN A 313 -8.00 23.45 0.99
C ASN A 313 -7.26 24.58 0.27
N THR A 314 -7.98 25.45 -0.43
CA THR A 314 -7.37 26.60 -1.12
C THR A 314 -6.91 27.71 -0.18
N VAL A 315 -7.29 27.66 1.11
CA VAL A 315 -6.89 28.63 2.13
C VAL A 315 -6.37 27.90 3.37
N ALA A 316 -5.25 28.35 3.93
CA ALA A 316 -4.61 27.74 5.09
C ALA A 316 -5.53 27.61 6.32
N ALA A 317 -6.46 28.57 6.51
CA ALA A 317 -7.45 28.56 7.58
C ALA A 317 -8.57 27.51 7.41
N GLY A 318 -8.65 26.83 6.25
CA GLY A 318 -9.64 25.79 5.97
C GLY A 318 -11.03 26.30 5.56
N ASN A 319 -11.21 27.62 5.41
CA ASN A 319 -12.46 28.25 4.99
C ASN A 319 -12.55 28.51 3.46
N GLY A 320 -11.55 28.05 2.70
CA GLY A 320 -11.59 28.05 1.25
C GLY A 320 -12.34 26.85 0.68
N THR A 321 -12.06 26.52 -0.58
CA THR A 321 -12.63 25.35 -1.25
C THR A 321 -11.87 24.10 -0.83
N ALA A 322 -12.59 23.10 -0.32
CA ALA A 322 -12.02 21.82 0.07
C ALA A 322 -11.98 20.84 -1.11
N TYR A 323 -10.88 20.13 -1.24
CA TYR A 323 -10.66 19.07 -2.23
C TYR A 323 -10.25 17.78 -1.55
N ALA A 324 -10.96 16.70 -1.87
CA ALA A 324 -10.53 15.35 -1.50
C ALA A 324 -9.35 14.89 -2.37
N GLU A 325 -8.62 13.88 -1.90
CA GLU A 325 -7.55 13.25 -2.69
C GLU A 325 -8.09 12.70 -4.02
N GLY A 326 -7.39 12.95 -5.13
CA GLY A 326 -7.80 12.53 -6.47
C GLY A 326 -8.95 13.36 -7.08
N ALA A 327 -9.49 14.35 -6.36
CA ALA A 327 -10.44 15.30 -6.93
C ALA A 327 -9.80 16.07 -8.10
N LYS A 328 -10.62 16.52 -9.05
CA LYS A 328 -10.14 17.33 -10.17
C LYS A 328 -10.66 18.76 -10.08
N PHE A 329 -9.82 19.72 -10.44
CA PHE A 329 -10.23 21.12 -10.61
C PHE A 329 -9.61 21.71 -11.88
N VAL A 330 -10.15 22.84 -12.31
CA VAL A 330 -9.66 23.59 -13.47
C VAL A 330 -8.80 24.74 -12.98
N ILE A 331 -7.54 24.81 -13.42
CA ILE A 331 -6.64 25.89 -12.99
C ILE A 331 -6.94 27.19 -13.76
N GLY A 332 -6.95 28.31 -13.04
CA GLY A 332 -7.20 29.64 -13.60
C GLY A 332 -5.91 30.37 -13.99
N LYS A 333 -5.98 31.70 -14.05
CA LYS A 333 -4.86 32.59 -14.43
C LYS A 333 -3.86 32.87 -13.29
N ALA A 334 -3.75 31.97 -12.32
CA ALA A 334 -2.86 32.15 -11.18
C ALA A 334 -2.39 30.79 -10.64
N ASN A 335 -1.20 30.79 -10.05
CA ASN A 335 -0.70 29.65 -9.28
C ASN A 335 -1.65 29.34 -8.12
N VAL A 336 -1.78 28.05 -7.80
CA VAL A 336 -2.62 27.59 -6.70
C VAL A 336 -1.75 26.97 -5.63
N THR A 337 -1.98 27.33 -4.37
CA THR A 337 -1.43 26.62 -3.22
C THR A 337 -2.56 25.89 -2.51
N LEU A 338 -2.41 24.58 -2.36
CA LEU A 338 -3.32 23.72 -1.62
C LEU A 338 -2.73 23.42 -0.25
N TYR A 339 -3.43 23.81 0.80
CA TYR A 339 -3.04 23.63 2.18
C TYR A 339 -3.68 22.37 2.75
N ALA A 340 -2.90 21.55 3.45
CA ALA A 340 -3.44 20.37 4.11
C ALA A 340 -4.56 20.75 5.08
N GLN A 341 -5.70 20.09 4.97
CA GLN A 341 -6.85 20.27 5.84
C GLN A 341 -6.83 19.19 6.91
N TRP A 342 -6.94 19.62 8.17
CA TRP A 342 -6.77 18.76 9.34
C TRP A 342 -8.05 18.76 10.18
N THR A 343 -8.53 17.57 10.53
CA THR A 343 -9.63 17.38 11.50
C THR A 343 -9.04 17.01 12.84
N GLN A 344 -9.34 17.76 13.89
CA GLN A 344 -8.83 17.47 15.24
C GLN A 344 -9.38 16.13 15.75
N ASN A 345 -8.50 15.28 16.29
CA ASN A 345 -8.88 13.98 16.81
C ASN A 345 -9.63 14.14 18.14
N SER A 346 -10.71 13.39 18.31
CA SER A 346 -11.41 13.31 19.59
C SER A 346 -10.53 12.66 20.65
N THR A 347 -10.52 13.24 21.85
CA THR A 347 -9.80 12.71 23.01
C THR A 347 -10.75 12.32 24.12
N TYR A 348 -10.38 11.30 24.88
CA TYR A 348 -11.14 10.72 25.98
C TYR A 348 -10.31 10.70 27.27
N THR A 349 -10.98 10.64 28.42
CA THR A 349 -10.33 10.66 29.75
C THR A 349 -10.57 9.37 30.51
N VAL A 350 -9.64 9.05 31.41
CA VAL A 350 -9.82 8.00 32.43
C VAL A 350 -10.01 8.65 33.79
N THR A 351 -11.04 8.27 34.52
CA THR A 351 -11.29 8.73 35.90
C THR A 351 -11.29 7.55 36.86
N TYR A 352 -10.77 7.78 38.06
CA TYR A 352 -10.76 6.77 39.12
C TYR A 352 -11.81 7.14 40.18
N ASN A 353 -12.51 6.13 40.67
CA ASN A 353 -13.55 6.27 41.68
C ASN A 353 -13.25 5.34 42.86
N ALA A 354 -13.23 5.90 44.08
CA ALA A 354 -12.92 5.16 45.31
C ALA A 354 -13.92 4.04 45.62
N ASN A 355 -15.08 4.08 44.96
CA ASN A 355 -16.22 3.22 45.20
C ASN A 355 -16.60 3.30 46.69
N ALA A 356 -16.85 2.16 47.34
CA ALA A 356 -17.19 2.10 48.76
C ALA A 356 -15.96 2.18 49.72
N SER A 357 -14.90 2.93 49.37
CA SER A 357 -13.79 3.13 50.31
C SER A 357 -14.25 3.92 51.54
N THR A 358 -13.55 3.73 52.66
CA THR A 358 -13.82 4.44 53.91
C THR A 358 -12.70 5.45 54.25
N ALA A 359 -11.58 5.42 53.53
CA ALA A 359 -10.46 6.35 53.69
C ALA A 359 -9.62 6.42 52.39
N GLY A 360 -8.67 7.37 52.38
CA GLY A 360 -7.73 7.61 51.28
C GLY A 360 -8.30 8.50 50.18
N THR A 361 -7.53 8.66 49.10
CA THR A 361 -7.89 9.45 47.91
C THR A 361 -7.67 8.66 46.63
N VAL A 362 -8.47 8.93 45.59
CA VAL A 362 -8.26 8.30 44.29
C VAL A 362 -7.05 8.90 43.56
N PRO A 363 -6.33 8.11 42.76
CA PRO A 363 -5.36 8.66 41.81
C PRO A 363 -6.05 9.57 40.80
N SER A 364 -5.44 10.70 40.44
CA SER A 364 -5.89 11.54 39.33
C SER A 364 -5.21 11.11 38.03
N ASP A 365 -5.89 11.19 36.89
CA ASP A 365 -5.31 11.03 35.56
C ASP A 365 -5.69 12.23 34.70
N GLU A 366 -4.68 13.01 34.31
CA GLU A 366 -4.84 14.23 33.51
C GLU A 366 -4.68 13.97 32.01
N GLY A 367 -4.44 12.70 31.63
CA GLY A 367 -4.24 12.30 30.25
C GLY A 367 -5.50 12.49 29.39
N LYS A 368 -5.28 13.05 28.19
CA LYS A 368 -6.27 13.06 27.10
C LYS A 368 -5.82 12.05 26.05
N TYR A 369 -6.63 11.03 25.84
CA TYR A 369 -6.28 9.85 25.05
C TYR A 369 -7.10 9.80 23.77
N GLU A 370 -6.43 9.70 22.63
CA GLU A 370 -7.10 9.41 21.36
C GLU A 370 -7.58 7.95 21.31
N LEU A 371 -8.44 7.63 20.34
CA LEU A 371 -8.87 6.26 20.08
C LEU A 371 -7.66 5.32 19.91
N ASN A 372 -7.70 4.17 20.58
CA ASN A 372 -6.65 3.15 20.64
C ASN A 372 -5.35 3.57 21.33
N ALA A 373 -5.25 4.77 21.90
CA ALA A 373 -4.11 5.13 22.72
C ALA A 373 -4.00 4.17 23.91
N LYS A 374 -2.78 3.70 24.19
CA LYS A 374 -2.52 2.77 25.29
C LYS A 374 -2.52 3.52 26.61
N VAL A 375 -3.45 3.19 27.49
CA VAL A 375 -3.55 3.74 28.85
C VAL A 375 -2.98 2.73 29.85
N THR A 376 -2.13 3.20 30.77
CA THR A 376 -1.60 2.39 31.88
C THR A 376 -2.38 2.70 33.16
N ILE A 377 -2.91 1.66 33.79
CA ILE A 377 -3.72 1.76 35.00
C ILE A 377 -2.86 2.12 36.20
N LYS A 378 -3.26 3.16 36.94
CA LYS A 378 -2.59 3.63 38.14
C LYS A 378 -2.81 2.66 39.30
N GLY A 379 -1.80 2.50 40.14
CA GLY A 379 -1.93 1.75 41.40
C GLY A 379 -2.74 2.53 42.45
N ASN A 380 -2.87 1.96 43.65
CA ASN A 380 -3.47 2.64 44.80
C ASN A 380 -2.50 3.67 45.41
N THR A 381 -2.20 4.75 44.69
CA THR A 381 -1.20 5.74 45.11
C THR A 381 -1.70 6.73 46.16
N GLY A 382 -3.01 6.82 46.36
CA GLY A 382 -3.63 7.70 47.37
C GLY A 382 -4.07 6.95 48.63
N ASP A 383 -3.52 5.76 48.86
CA ASP A 383 -3.76 4.93 50.06
C ASP A 383 -5.25 4.69 50.35
N LEU A 384 -6.04 4.38 49.31
CA LEU A 384 -7.43 3.98 49.49
C LEU A 384 -7.50 2.77 50.42
N ALA A 385 -8.38 2.84 51.41
CA ALA A 385 -8.65 1.76 52.35
C ALA A 385 -10.14 1.58 52.57
N LYS A 386 -10.54 0.34 52.82
CA LYS A 386 -11.91 -0.06 53.17
C LYS A 386 -11.83 -1.06 54.32
N THR A 387 -12.39 -0.71 55.48
CA THR A 387 -12.31 -1.54 56.70
C THR A 387 -12.84 -2.96 56.46
N GLY A 388 -12.01 -3.97 56.72
CA GLY A 388 -12.32 -5.40 56.53
C GLY A 388 -12.26 -5.89 55.07
N TYR A 389 -11.59 -5.14 54.19
CA TYR A 389 -11.38 -5.49 52.79
C TYR A 389 -9.97 -5.14 52.31
N GLU A 390 -9.44 -5.98 51.42
CA GLU A 390 -8.22 -5.75 50.66
C GLU A 390 -8.54 -5.08 49.30
N PHE A 391 -7.77 -4.06 48.92
CA PHE A 391 -7.81 -3.49 47.57
C PHE A 391 -7.15 -4.46 46.58
N ILE A 392 -7.90 -4.93 45.58
CA ILE A 392 -7.40 -5.93 44.62
C ILE A 392 -7.27 -5.40 43.18
N GLY A 393 -7.52 -4.11 42.96
CA GLY A 393 -7.39 -3.47 41.65
C GLY A 393 -8.59 -2.58 41.31
N TRP A 394 -8.78 -2.35 40.02
CA TRP A 394 -9.82 -1.49 39.48
C TRP A 394 -10.80 -2.28 38.61
N ASN A 395 -12.05 -1.84 38.54
CA ASN A 395 -13.08 -2.44 37.72
C ASN A 395 -13.81 -1.40 36.86
N THR A 396 -14.23 -1.77 35.65
CA THR A 396 -14.98 -0.87 34.77
C THR A 396 -16.44 -0.66 35.19
N ALA A 397 -16.95 -1.41 36.16
CA ALA A 397 -18.27 -1.25 36.75
C ALA A 397 -18.18 -1.15 38.27
N ALA A 398 -19.02 -0.30 38.87
CA ALA A 398 -19.03 -0.06 40.31
C ALA A 398 -19.40 -1.30 41.14
N ASP A 399 -20.23 -2.18 40.59
CA ASP A 399 -20.66 -3.45 41.20
C ASP A 399 -19.63 -4.59 41.03
N GLY A 400 -18.54 -4.35 40.30
CA GLY A 400 -17.49 -5.33 40.04
C GLY A 400 -17.77 -6.32 38.90
N SER A 401 -18.90 -6.19 38.19
CA SER A 401 -19.28 -7.04 37.05
C SER A 401 -18.46 -6.78 35.78
N GLY A 402 -17.81 -5.62 35.72
CA GLY A 402 -16.98 -5.21 34.59
C GLY A 402 -15.62 -5.90 34.54
N THR A 403 -14.77 -5.44 33.63
CA THR A 403 -13.41 -5.94 33.47
C THR A 403 -12.54 -5.48 34.64
N THR A 404 -11.75 -6.40 35.21
CA THR A 404 -10.85 -6.10 36.31
C THR A 404 -9.44 -5.85 35.80
N TYR A 405 -8.83 -4.77 36.27
CA TYR A 405 -7.45 -4.40 35.97
C TYR A 405 -6.62 -4.33 37.25
N ALA A 406 -5.49 -5.03 37.26
CA ALA A 406 -4.47 -4.85 38.29
C ALA A 406 -3.72 -3.52 38.07
N ALA A 407 -3.02 -3.05 39.11
CA ALA A 407 -2.11 -1.91 38.98
C ALA A 407 -1.07 -2.17 37.88
N SER A 408 -0.74 -1.13 37.10
CA SER A 408 0.19 -1.19 35.96
C SER A 408 -0.27 -2.03 34.76
N ALA A 409 -1.47 -2.63 34.80
CA ALA A 409 -2.08 -3.19 33.59
C ALA A 409 -2.32 -2.08 32.56
N ALA A 410 -2.52 -2.44 31.30
CA ALA A 410 -2.81 -1.47 30.24
C ALA A 410 -4.01 -1.89 29.40
N PHE A 411 -4.72 -0.91 28.86
CA PHE A 411 -5.80 -1.11 27.91
C PHE A 411 -5.75 -0.05 26.80
N ASN A 412 -6.43 -0.32 25.68
CA ASN A 412 -6.54 0.63 24.58
C ASN A 412 -7.81 1.47 24.75
N MET A 413 -7.66 2.79 24.67
CA MET A 413 -8.77 3.72 24.85
C MET A 413 -9.85 3.54 23.77
N GLY A 414 -11.12 3.51 24.18
CA GLY A 414 -12.26 3.41 23.29
C GLY A 414 -12.77 4.76 22.77
N ARG A 415 -14.03 4.81 22.32
CA ARG A 415 -14.70 6.04 21.86
C ARG A 415 -15.49 6.77 22.96
N ALA A 416 -15.19 6.51 24.22
CA ALA A 416 -15.87 7.10 25.36
C ALA A 416 -14.91 7.22 26.56
N ASN A 417 -15.22 8.15 27.46
CA ASN A 417 -14.52 8.26 28.74
C ASN A 417 -14.72 7.01 29.58
N VAL A 418 -13.69 6.60 30.33
CA VAL A 418 -13.72 5.40 31.17
C VAL A 418 -13.65 5.80 32.63
N THR A 419 -14.52 5.24 33.46
CA THR A 419 -14.42 5.33 34.93
C THR A 419 -14.03 3.98 35.50
N LEU A 420 -12.98 3.97 36.32
CA LEU A 420 -12.43 2.81 36.99
C LEU A 420 -12.75 2.87 38.48
N TYR A 421 -13.51 1.90 38.96
CA TYR A 421 -13.98 1.80 40.33
C TYR A 421 -13.07 0.89 41.14
N ALA A 422 -12.68 1.31 42.34
CA ALA A 422 -11.87 0.47 43.23
C ALA A 422 -12.61 -0.84 43.52
N LYS A 423 -11.89 -1.96 43.35
CA LYS A 423 -12.39 -3.31 43.58
C LYS A 423 -11.77 -3.86 44.87
N TRP A 424 -12.64 -4.41 45.70
CA TRP A 424 -12.33 -4.83 47.07
C TRP A 424 -12.62 -6.32 47.25
N SER A 425 -11.72 -7.04 47.92
CA SER A 425 -11.95 -8.42 48.38
C SER A 425 -12.17 -8.40 49.89
N LYS A 426 -13.20 -9.08 50.40
CA LYS A 426 -13.46 -9.14 51.85
C LYS A 426 -12.35 -9.92 52.54
N ASP A 427 -11.85 -9.42 53.66
CA ASP A 427 -10.82 -10.13 54.42
C ASP A 427 -11.40 -11.44 54.98
N PRO A 428 -10.68 -12.56 54.87
CA PRO A 428 -11.11 -13.83 55.45
C PRO A 428 -11.16 -13.73 56.97
N THR A 429 -12.23 -14.24 57.56
CA THR A 429 -12.38 -14.36 59.01
C THR A 429 -12.14 -15.80 59.46
N TYR A 430 -11.51 -15.95 60.61
CA TYR A 430 -11.17 -17.22 61.25
C TYR A 430 -11.81 -17.30 62.63
N THR A 431 -12.33 -18.46 62.98
CA THR A 431 -13.13 -18.67 64.19
C THR A 431 -12.33 -19.31 65.30
N VAL A 432 -12.58 -18.91 66.55
CA VAL A 432 -12.08 -19.63 67.74
C VAL A 432 -13.24 -20.31 68.44
N LYS A 433 -13.15 -21.63 68.54
CA LYS A 433 -14.14 -22.52 69.16
C LYS A 433 -13.57 -23.15 70.42
N TYR A 434 -14.45 -23.44 71.36
CA TYR A 434 -14.11 -24.11 72.61
C TYR A 434 -14.77 -25.48 72.65
N ASN A 435 -14.12 -26.44 73.28
CA ASN A 435 -14.61 -27.81 73.45
C ASN A 435 -14.38 -28.26 74.90
N GLY A 436 -15.45 -28.65 75.61
CA GLY A 436 -15.41 -29.05 77.02
C GLY A 436 -14.65 -30.35 77.30
N ASN A 437 -14.26 -31.08 76.25
CA ASN A 437 -13.33 -32.22 76.28
C ASN A 437 -13.69 -33.28 77.33
N GLY A 438 -14.91 -33.82 77.19
CA GLY A 438 -15.48 -34.79 78.12
C GLY A 438 -15.98 -34.17 79.42
N SER A 439 -16.34 -32.89 79.42
CA SER A 439 -17.12 -32.25 80.49
C SER A 439 -18.46 -32.97 80.67
N THR A 440 -18.90 -33.09 81.92
CA THR A 440 -20.16 -33.73 82.31
C THR A 440 -21.28 -32.73 82.64
N GLY A 441 -21.01 -31.42 82.57
CA GLY A 441 -21.99 -30.35 82.73
C GLY A 441 -21.40 -28.96 82.41
N GLY A 442 -22.26 -27.94 82.41
CA GLY A 442 -21.92 -26.57 82.01
C GLY A 442 -22.09 -26.33 80.50
N THR A 443 -21.67 -25.15 80.04
CA THR A 443 -21.72 -24.75 78.61
C THR A 443 -20.36 -24.27 78.13
N GLU A 444 -20.01 -24.57 76.88
CA GLU A 444 -18.78 -24.09 76.27
C GLU A 444 -18.86 -22.57 76.03
N PRO A 445 -17.74 -21.83 76.14
CA PRO A 445 -17.71 -20.42 75.75
C PRO A 445 -18.14 -20.19 74.30
N ALA A 446 -18.76 -19.04 74.03
CA ALA A 446 -19.25 -18.67 72.71
C ALA A 446 -18.12 -18.57 71.66
N GLU A 447 -18.45 -19.00 70.44
CA GLU A 447 -17.60 -18.84 69.27
C GLU A 447 -17.45 -17.36 68.88
N ASN A 448 -16.23 -16.95 68.52
CA ASN A 448 -15.93 -15.62 68.02
C ASN A 448 -15.15 -15.69 66.70
N SER A 449 -15.37 -14.72 65.81
CA SER A 449 -14.68 -14.59 64.52
C SER A 449 -13.71 -13.41 64.53
N TYR A 450 -12.56 -13.59 63.89
CA TYR A 450 -11.43 -12.65 63.89
C TYR A 450 -10.81 -12.59 62.49
N VAL A 451 -10.19 -11.49 62.07
CA VAL A 451 -9.36 -11.46 60.85
C VAL A 451 -7.94 -11.91 61.17
N GLU A 452 -7.15 -12.30 60.15
CA GLU A 452 -5.77 -12.75 60.35
C GLU A 452 -4.97 -11.72 61.19
N LYS A 453 -4.21 -12.21 62.18
CA LYS A 453 -3.37 -11.44 63.12
C LYS A 453 -4.11 -10.67 64.22
N ASP A 454 -5.44 -10.67 64.24
CA ASP A 454 -6.19 -10.17 65.38
C ASP A 454 -5.74 -10.90 66.66
N LEU A 455 -5.67 -10.14 67.75
CA LEU A 455 -5.32 -10.68 69.06
C LEU A 455 -6.56 -11.30 69.71
N VAL A 456 -6.59 -12.63 69.75
CA VAL A 456 -7.62 -13.39 70.45
C VAL A 456 -7.33 -13.37 71.94
N THR A 457 -8.33 -13.07 72.77
CA THR A 457 -8.27 -13.28 74.23
C THR A 457 -8.97 -14.59 74.57
N VAL A 458 -8.26 -15.52 75.20
CA VAL A 458 -8.78 -16.85 75.55
C VAL A 458 -9.75 -16.73 76.73
N SER A 459 -11.00 -17.17 76.52
CA SER A 459 -12.05 -17.17 77.53
C SER A 459 -11.66 -18.04 78.72
N GLY A 460 -12.02 -17.61 79.94
CA GLY A 460 -11.97 -18.50 81.11
C GLY A 460 -13.05 -19.59 81.07
N ASN A 461 -13.20 -20.34 82.16
CA ASN A 461 -14.32 -21.27 82.32
C ASN A 461 -15.64 -20.54 82.66
N THR A 462 -16.05 -19.62 81.80
CA THR A 462 -17.17 -18.69 82.04
C THR A 462 -18.53 -19.37 81.95
N GLY A 463 -18.65 -20.45 81.18
CA GLY A 463 -19.87 -21.27 81.08
C GLY A 463 -19.98 -22.36 82.16
N GLY A 464 -19.12 -22.35 83.17
CA GLY A 464 -19.19 -23.25 84.32
C GLY A 464 -19.01 -24.73 83.94
N LEU A 465 -18.13 -25.03 82.99
CA LEU A 465 -17.82 -26.42 82.62
C LEU A 465 -17.36 -27.19 83.85
N VAL A 466 -17.94 -28.36 84.04
CA VAL A 466 -17.58 -29.31 85.11
C VAL A 466 -17.29 -30.67 84.52
N LYS A 467 -16.35 -31.39 85.13
CA LYS A 467 -16.07 -32.80 84.84
C LYS A 467 -15.95 -33.55 86.15
N THR A 468 -16.91 -34.41 86.45
CA THR A 468 -17.02 -35.10 87.75
C THR A 468 -15.68 -35.72 88.18
N GLY A 469 -15.22 -35.39 89.39
CA GLY A 469 -13.95 -35.87 89.96
C GLY A 469 -12.68 -35.20 89.42
N ASN A 470 -12.80 -34.14 88.61
CA ASN A 470 -11.67 -33.39 88.07
C ASN A 470 -11.88 -31.87 88.18
N THR A 471 -10.77 -31.12 88.18
CA THR A 471 -10.73 -29.65 88.21
C THR A 471 -10.25 -29.14 86.85
N PHE A 472 -10.90 -28.11 86.30
CA PHE A 472 -10.46 -27.43 85.08
C PHE A 472 -9.11 -26.74 85.33
N VAL A 473 -8.18 -26.86 84.39
CA VAL A 473 -6.83 -26.29 84.52
C VAL A 473 -6.61 -25.18 83.51
N VAL A 474 -6.65 -25.51 82.21
CA VAL A 474 -6.34 -24.60 81.10
C VAL A 474 -7.08 -25.05 79.83
N TRP A 475 -7.05 -24.21 78.81
CA TRP A 475 -7.40 -24.59 77.44
C TRP A 475 -6.16 -25.12 76.71
N ASN A 476 -6.33 -26.05 75.78
CA ASN A 476 -5.22 -26.60 74.98
C ASN A 476 -5.63 -26.74 73.51
N THR A 477 -4.70 -26.54 72.57
CA THR A 477 -4.98 -26.69 71.13
C THR A 477 -5.18 -28.14 70.68
N ALA A 478 -4.93 -29.13 71.53
CA ALA A 478 -5.15 -30.55 71.28
C ALA A 478 -5.97 -31.17 72.42
N ALA A 479 -6.89 -32.07 72.08
CA ALA A 479 -7.78 -32.73 73.04
C ALA A 479 -7.02 -33.59 74.07
N ASP A 480 -5.91 -34.21 73.65
CA ASP A 480 -5.05 -35.04 74.50
C ASP A 480 -4.06 -34.25 75.36
N GLY A 481 -4.06 -32.92 75.26
CA GLY A 481 -3.16 -32.04 76.02
C GLY A 481 -1.75 -31.88 75.43
N SER A 482 -1.44 -32.53 74.30
CA SER A 482 -0.12 -32.42 73.64
C SER A 482 0.13 -31.07 72.94
N GLY A 483 -0.93 -30.27 72.78
CA GLY A 483 -0.90 -28.98 72.11
C GLY A 483 -0.42 -27.84 73.01
N THR A 484 -0.58 -26.61 72.51
CA THR A 484 -0.20 -25.41 73.26
C THR A 484 -1.28 -25.10 74.29
N SER A 485 -0.87 -24.87 75.54
CA SER A 485 -1.78 -24.54 76.64
C SER A 485 -1.96 -23.02 76.78
N TYR A 486 -3.21 -22.60 76.94
CA TYR A 486 -3.60 -21.22 77.18
C TYR A 486 -4.38 -21.12 78.49
N ALA A 487 -3.86 -20.30 79.41
CA ALA A 487 -4.60 -19.89 80.59
C ALA A 487 -5.75 -18.95 80.23
N ALA A 488 -6.72 -18.80 81.13
CA ALA A 488 -7.75 -17.78 80.98
C ALA A 488 -7.12 -16.38 80.83
N ASN A 489 -7.65 -15.56 79.92
CA ASN A 489 -7.14 -14.24 79.54
C ASN A 489 -5.76 -14.22 78.85
N ALA A 490 -5.16 -15.38 78.57
CA ALA A 490 -4.00 -15.43 77.69
C ALA A 490 -4.40 -14.96 76.29
N THR A 491 -3.48 -14.33 75.58
CA THR A 491 -3.74 -13.83 74.23
C THR A 491 -2.87 -14.50 73.18
N PHE A 492 -3.41 -14.73 71.99
CA PHE A 492 -2.65 -15.19 70.83
C PHE A 492 -3.13 -14.51 69.55
N ALA A 493 -2.23 -14.33 68.57
CA ALA A 493 -2.61 -13.83 67.25
C ALA A 493 -3.21 -14.96 66.40
N ILE A 494 -4.41 -14.77 65.87
CA ILE A 494 -5.05 -15.79 65.03
C ILE A 494 -4.34 -15.91 63.68
N GLY A 495 -4.08 -17.15 63.25
CA GLY A 495 -3.48 -17.44 61.95
C GLY A 495 -4.52 -17.61 60.84
N LYS A 496 -4.10 -18.16 59.69
CA LYS A 496 -4.97 -18.43 58.53
C LYS A 496 -5.88 -19.67 58.69
N ALA A 497 -6.21 -20.06 59.91
CA ALA A 497 -7.00 -21.25 60.21
C ALA A 497 -7.85 -21.04 61.47
N ASN A 498 -9.02 -21.69 61.48
CA ASN A 498 -9.87 -21.77 62.67
C ASN A 498 -9.13 -22.51 63.79
N VAL A 499 -9.32 -22.07 65.03
CA VAL A 499 -8.68 -22.64 66.22
C VAL A 499 -9.72 -23.33 67.10
N MET A 500 -9.45 -24.55 67.52
CA MET A 500 -10.25 -25.28 68.52
C MET A 500 -9.45 -25.38 69.82
N LEU A 501 -10.06 -25.00 70.93
CA LEU A 501 -9.47 -25.04 72.27
C LEU A 501 -10.21 -26.06 73.14
N TYR A 502 -9.49 -27.06 73.62
CA TYR A 502 -10.00 -28.17 74.43
C TYR A 502 -9.71 -27.95 75.90
N ALA A 503 -10.72 -28.13 76.77
CA ALA A 503 -10.54 -28.02 78.21
C ALA A 503 -9.61 -29.14 78.73
N GLN A 504 -8.68 -28.79 79.61
CA GLN A 504 -7.79 -29.73 80.30
C GLN A 504 -8.17 -29.87 81.78
N TRP A 505 -8.09 -31.09 82.30
CA TRP A 505 -8.68 -31.48 83.57
C TRP A 505 -7.68 -32.27 84.44
N THR A 506 -7.65 -32.03 85.75
CA THR A 506 -6.80 -32.79 86.71
C THR A 506 -7.59 -33.33 87.89
N LYS A 507 -7.25 -34.52 88.41
CA LYS A 507 -7.87 -35.12 89.61
C LYS A 507 -7.28 -34.54 90.91
N PRO A 508 -8.07 -34.30 91.96
CA PRO A 508 -7.55 -33.96 93.29
C PRO A 508 -6.84 -35.17 93.94
N GLN A 509 -5.70 -34.95 94.61
CA GLN A 509 -4.96 -35.95 95.41
C GLN A 509 -5.07 -35.62 96.92
N PRO A 510 -5.15 -36.61 97.85
CA PRO A 510 -5.19 -36.36 99.31
C PRO A 510 -3.79 -36.44 99.98
N ASP A 511 -3.58 -35.59 100.99
CA ASP A 511 -2.31 -35.27 101.68
C ASP A 511 -1.77 -36.34 102.67
N ALA A 512 -0.44 -36.34 102.90
CA ALA A 512 0.23 -36.89 104.09
C ALA A 512 1.48 -36.07 104.52
N LYS A 513 1.71 -36.01 105.85
CA LYS A 513 2.66 -35.22 106.69
C LYS A 513 3.21 -36.18 107.80
N PRO A 514 4.20 -35.84 108.67
CA PRO A 514 5.67 -35.63 108.55
C PRO A 514 6.54 -36.60 109.45
N GLU A 515 7.89 -36.68 109.29
CA GLU A 515 8.92 -36.80 110.37
C GLU A 515 10.40 -36.98 109.87
N PRO A 516 11.46 -36.80 110.70
CA PRO A 516 12.68 -36.07 110.33
C PRO A 516 14.02 -36.84 110.46
N ASP A 517 14.93 -36.62 109.51
CA ASP A 517 16.36 -36.29 109.72
C ASP A 517 17.07 -36.24 108.36
N ALA A 518 16.94 -35.09 107.67
CA ALA A 518 17.91 -34.50 106.74
C ALA A 518 17.38 -33.13 106.27
N LYS A 519 18.16 -32.07 106.46
CA LYS A 519 17.79 -30.66 106.21
C LYS A 519 19.03 -29.91 105.67
N PRO A 520 18.93 -28.83 104.88
CA PRO A 520 17.97 -28.46 103.81
C PRO A 520 18.66 -27.89 102.54
N GLY A 521 17.87 -27.73 101.46
CA GLY A 521 18.12 -26.73 100.40
C GLY A 521 17.49 -27.15 99.07
N SER A 522 16.25 -26.77 98.79
CA SER A 522 15.92 -25.55 98.02
C SER A 522 16.36 -25.60 96.53
N ASN A 523 15.34 -25.74 95.67
CA ASN A 523 15.20 -25.14 94.34
C ASN A 523 15.99 -25.68 93.13
N THR A 524 15.21 -25.84 92.05
CA THR A 524 15.52 -25.59 90.63
C THR A 524 16.57 -26.43 89.92
N SER A 525 16.17 -26.92 88.75
CA SER A 525 17.07 -27.21 87.63
C SER A 525 16.19 -27.44 86.38
N ASP A 526 15.30 -26.52 86.03
CA ASP A 526 15.66 -25.56 84.97
C ASP A 526 17.12 -25.10 85.11
N GLN A 527 18.09 -25.95 84.76
CA GLN A 527 19.44 -25.45 84.49
C GLN A 527 19.28 -24.67 83.20
N ALA A 528 19.03 -23.37 83.34
CA ALA A 528 19.12 -22.44 82.23
C ALA A 528 20.46 -22.73 81.53
N ILE A 529 20.38 -23.08 80.24
CA ILE A 529 21.55 -23.41 79.44
C ILE A 529 22.54 -22.25 79.56
N LYS A 530 23.72 -22.54 80.12
CA LYS A 530 24.77 -21.52 80.27
C LYS A 530 25.46 -21.37 78.93
N ILE A 531 25.50 -20.15 78.42
CA ILE A 531 26.18 -19.82 77.17
C ILE A 531 27.44 -19.03 77.52
N LEU A 532 28.62 -19.57 77.25
CA LEU A 532 29.88 -18.86 77.41
C LEU A 532 30.38 -18.41 76.04
N ILE A 533 30.69 -17.12 75.89
CA ILE A 533 31.35 -16.57 74.71
C ILE A 533 32.73 -16.11 75.16
N GLY A 534 33.79 -16.71 74.61
CA GLY A 534 35.17 -16.38 75.00
C GLY A 534 35.47 -16.60 76.49
N GLY A 535 34.77 -17.53 77.15
CA GLY A 535 34.90 -17.80 78.58
C GLY A 535 33.98 -16.96 79.49
N VAL A 536 33.24 -15.99 78.95
CA VAL A 536 32.32 -15.13 79.70
C VAL A 536 30.88 -15.65 79.57
N GLN A 537 30.25 -15.97 80.71
CA GLN A 537 28.84 -16.39 80.74
C GLN A 537 27.92 -15.23 80.31
N GLN A 538 27.03 -15.51 79.37
CA GLN A 538 26.03 -14.58 78.86
C GLN A 538 24.72 -14.75 79.63
N ASN A 539 24.13 -13.65 80.06
CA ASN A 539 22.81 -13.62 80.69
C ASN A 539 21.86 -12.82 79.79
N TYR A 540 20.91 -13.48 79.16
CA TYR A 540 19.94 -12.86 78.27
C TYR A 540 18.59 -12.65 78.97
N ASN A 541 17.91 -11.54 78.67
CA ASN A 541 16.59 -11.21 79.24
C ASN A 541 15.49 -12.19 78.84
N VAL A 542 15.69 -12.90 77.73
CA VAL A 542 14.85 -14.03 77.31
C VAL A 542 15.72 -15.29 77.37
N PRO A 543 15.32 -16.33 78.11
CA PRO A 543 16.16 -17.51 78.30
C PRO A 543 16.34 -18.28 76.97
N ALA A 544 17.48 -18.98 76.85
CA ALA A 544 17.69 -19.93 75.77
C ALA A 544 16.71 -21.11 75.90
N VAL A 545 16.14 -21.57 74.79
CA VAL A 545 15.16 -22.66 74.78
C VAL A 545 15.67 -23.79 73.89
N VAL A 546 15.52 -25.04 74.32
CA VAL A 546 15.78 -26.21 73.46
C VAL A 546 14.48 -26.64 72.82
N LYS A 547 14.44 -26.68 71.48
CA LYS A 547 13.30 -27.18 70.71
C LYS A 547 13.80 -28.18 69.67
N ASN A 548 13.25 -29.39 69.68
CA ASN A 548 13.64 -30.49 68.77
C ASN A 548 15.17 -30.73 68.72
N GLY A 549 15.84 -30.71 69.88
CA GLY A 549 17.29 -30.90 69.98
C GLY A 549 18.15 -29.71 69.50
N THR A 550 17.53 -28.58 69.11
CA THR A 550 18.21 -27.34 68.71
C THR A 550 18.05 -26.27 69.77
N THR A 551 19.14 -25.67 70.23
CA THR A 551 19.10 -24.51 71.14
C THR A 551 18.81 -23.24 70.36
N LEU A 552 17.70 -22.59 70.70
CA LEU A 552 17.29 -21.29 70.21
C LEU A 552 17.63 -20.21 71.24
N VAL A 553 18.12 -19.07 70.76
CA VAL A 553 18.51 -17.93 71.61
C VAL A 553 17.99 -16.62 71.05
N PRO A 554 17.85 -15.58 71.87
CA PRO A 554 17.36 -14.28 71.41
C PRO A 554 18.29 -13.71 70.34
N MET A 555 17.74 -13.46 69.16
CA MET A 555 18.43 -13.01 67.97
C MET A 555 19.36 -11.84 68.25
N ARG A 556 18.82 -10.75 68.80
CA ARG A 556 19.59 -9.53 69.03
C ARG A 556 20.80 -9.78 69.92
N ALA A 557 20.56 -10.45 71.05
CA ALA A 557 21.58 -10.68 72.05
C ALA A 557 22.73 -11.56 71.54
N ILE A 558 22.43 -12.67 70.84
CA ILE A 558 23.51 -13.56 70.35
C ILE A 558 24.35 -12.91 69.23
N PHE A 559 23.73 -12.15 68.33
CA PHE A 559 24.45 -11.48 67.23
C PHE A 559 25.32 -10.32 67.76
N GLU A 560 24.79 -9.52 68.69
CA GLU A 560 25.53 -8.43 69.34
C GLU A 560 26.70 -8.96 70.19
N SER A 561 26.47 -10.00 71.02
CA SER A 561 27.53 -10.61 71.83
C SER A 561 28.63 -11.27 70.99
N LEU A 562 28.33 -11.65 69.75
CA LEU A 562 29.31 -12.14 68.78
C LEU A 562 29.89 -11.04 67.88
N GLY A 563 29.56 -9.77 68.11
CA GLY A 563 30.13 -8.60 67.43
C GLY A 563 29.57 -8.34 66.03
N ALA A 564 28.37 -8.81 65.72
CA ALA A 564 27.67 -8.53 64.46
C ALA A 564 26.71 -7.33 64.61
N LYS A 565 26.64 -6.48 63.59
CA LYS A 565 25.61 -5.43 63.44
C LYS A 565 24.34 -6.05 62.86
N ILE A 566 23.17 -5.63 63.34
CA ILE A 566 21.89 -6.21 62.93
C ILE A 566 21.00 -5.13 62.30
N GLU A 567 20.47 -5.44 61.12
CA GLU A 567 19.40 -4.71 60.47
C GLU A 567 18.16 -5.60 60.35
N TRP A 568 16.99 -5.00 60.49
CA TRP A 568 15.70 -5.69 60.40
C TRP A 568 14.90 -5.14 59.23
N ASP A 569 14.58 -6.01 58.27
CA ASP A 569 13.62 -5.72 57.20
C ASP A 569 12.23 -6.21 57.63
N SER A 570 11.39 -5.27 58.05
CA SER A 570 10.02 -5.55 58.49
C SER A 570 9.09 -6.00 57.37
N LYS A 571 9.38 -5.65 56.09
CA LYS A 571 8.54 -6.04 54.95
C LYS A 571 8.69 -7.53 54.64
N THR A 572 9.91 -8.04 54.75
CA THR A 572 10.23 -9.44 54.43
C THR A 572 10.39 -10.33 55.65
N MET A 573 10.30 -9.76 56.86
CA MET A 573 10.62 -10.42 58.14
C MET A 573 12.01 -11.04 58.12
N THR A 574 12.99 -10.29 57.60
CA THR A 574 14.36 -10.76 57.40
C THR A 574 15.34 -10.01 58.31
N VAL A 575 16.15 -10.78 59.00
CA VAL A 575 17.30 -10.34 59.79
C VAL A 575 18.51 -10.29 58.87
N ILE A 576 19.20 -9.16 58.84
CA ILE A 576 20.48 -9.00 58.14
C ILE A 576 21.54 -8.73 59.19
N ALA A 577 22.40 -9.72 59.45
CA ALA A 577 23.50 -9.58 60.41
C ALA A 577 24.85 -9.50 59.69
N THR A 578 25.65 -8.49 60.02
CA THR A 578 26.92 -8.20 59.36
C THR A 578 28.07 -8.15 60.37
N LYS A 579 29.12 -8.97 60.15
CA LYS A 579 30.38 -8.93 60.92
C LYS A 579 31.55 -8.99 59.95
N GLY A 580 32.31 -7.90 59.85
CA GLY A 580 33.37 -7.78 58.84
C GLY A 580 32.81 -7.94 57.42
N LYS A 581 33.30 -8.95 56.68
CA LYS A 581 32.82 -9.29 55.32
C LYS A 581 31.66 -10.30 55.31
N THR A 582 31.27 -10.84 56.46
CA THR A 582 30.23 -11.86 56.54
C THR A 582 28.87 -11.21 56.71
N VAL A 583 27.96 -11.49 55.76
CA VAL A 583 26.56 -11.06 55.78
C VAL A 583 25.67 -12.30 55.90
N ILE A 584 24.86 -12.35 56.95
CA ILE A 584 23.88 -13.41 57.19
C ILE A 584 22.49 -12.82 56.94
N LYS A 585 21.71 -13.41 56.03
CA LYS A 585 20.29 -13.09 55.82
C LYS A 585 19.44 -14.25 56.31
N LEU A 586 18.63 -14.01 57.33
CA LEU A 586 17.78 -15.01 57.94
C LEU A 586 16.33 -14.51 57.95
N THR A 587 15.46 -15.19 57.21
CA THR A 587 14.02 -14.88 57.18
C THR A 587 13.28 -15.74 58.18
N ILE A 588 12.45 -15.13 59.03
CA ILE A 588 11.67 -15.84 60.06
C ILE A 588 10.75 -16.88 59.40
N GLY A 589 10.68 -18.09 59.97
CA GLY A 589 9.85 -19.19 59.46
C GLY A 589 10.41 -19.91 58.22
N LYS A 590 11.54 -19.48 57.65
CA LYS A 590 12.19 -20.19 56.54
C LYS A 590 13.24 -21.17 57.07
N ALA A 591 13.25 -22.37 56.50
CA ALA A 591 14.24 -23.41 56.82
C ALA A 591 15.61 -23.19 56.15
N VAL A 592 15.76 -22.12 55.37
CA VAL A 592 17.00 -21.75 54.66
C VAL A 592 17.36 -20.32 55.02
N ALA A 593 18.61 -20.12 55.43
CA ALA A 593 19.23 -18.81 55.60
C ALA A 593 20.32 -18.64 54.53
N TYR A 594 20.87 -17.43 54.38
CA TYR A 594 21.95 -17.15 53.44
C TYR A 594 23.16 -16.58 54.17
N VAL A 595 24.36 -17.10 53.88
CA VAL A 595 25.63 -16.55 54.35
C VAL A 595 26.42 -16.11 53.13
N ASN A 596 26.70 -14.81 53.00
CA ASN A 596 27.30 -14.19 51.81
C ASN A 596 26.56 -14.60 50.52
N ASN A 597 25.22 -14.52 50.56
CA ASN A 597 24.28 -14.94 49.50
C ASN A 597 24.32 -16.44 49.14
N LYS A 598 25.06 -17.30 49.86
CA LYS A 598 24.99 -18.76 49.67
C LYS A 598 23.95 -19.38 50.60
N PRO A 599 23.03 -20.22 50.10
CA PRO A 599 22.00 -20.83 50.92
C PRO A 599 22.58 -21.86 51.90
N VAL A 600 22.09 -21.84 53.13
CA VAL A 600 22.45 -22.77 54.22
C VAL A 600 21.16 -23.27 54.86
N LYS A 601 21.00 -24.59 54.95
CA LYS A 601 19.86 -25.23 55.59
C LYS A 601 19.96 -25.11 57.10
N LEU A 602 18.88 -24.68 57.74
CA LEU A 602 18.76 -24.58 59.20
C LEU A 602 18.24 -25.90 59.79
N ALA A 603 18.77 -26.29 60.96
CA ALA A 603 18.25 -27.44 61.72
C ALA A 603 16.83 -27.17 62.25
N LEU A 604 16.55 -25.92 62.58
CA LEU A 604 15.22 -25.42 62.94
C LEU A 604 15.10 -23.98 62.39
N PRO A 605 13.98 -23.59 61.75
CA PRO A 605 13.77 -22.20 61.34
C PRO A 605 13.86 -21.24 62.53
N ALA A 606 14.23 -19.98 62.29
CA ALA A 606 14.04 -18.98 63.34
C ALA A 606 12.55 -18.71 63.56
N GLU A 607 12.20 -18.49 64.83
CA GLU A 607 10.82 -18.29 65.28
C GLU A 607 10.74 -16.97 66.03
N ALA A 608 9.54 -16.41 66.20
CA ALA A 608 9.34 -15.21 67.02
C ALA A 608 8.28 -15.44 68.10
N PRO A 609 8.50 -16.38 69.04
CA PRO A 609 7.56 -16.59 70.14
C PRO A 609 7.48 -15.33 71.01
N ASN A 610 6.25 -14.88 71.31
CA ASN A 610 5.97 -13.79 72.26
C ASN A 610 6.76 -12.48 71.99
N GLY A 611 6.92 -12.11 70.72
CA GLY A 611 7.53 -10.83 70.31
C GLY A 611 9.06 -10.78 70.31
N SER A 612 9.74 -11.86 70.70
CA SER A 612 11.21 -11.97 70.64
C SER A 612 11.63 -12.96 69.56
N THR A 613 12.40 -12.51 68.57
CA THR A 613 12.97 -13.40 67.55
C THR A 613 14.02 -14.32 68.16
N MET A 614 13.83 -15.62 68.02
CA MET A 614 14.68 -16.70 68.51
C MET A 614 15.35 -17.41 67.33
N VAL A 615 16.68 -17.51 67.34
CA VAL A 615 17.48 -18.06 66.25
C VAL A 615 18.29 -19.28 66.68
N PRO A 616 18.58 -20.24 65.79
CA PRO A 616 19.44 -21.39 66.12
C PRO A 616 20.86 -20.96 66.47
N LEU A 617 21.26 -21.15 67.73
CA LEU A 617 22.54 -20.67 68.27
C LEU A 617 23.72 -21.21 67.46
N ARG A 618 23.71 -22.51 67.14
CA ARG A 618 24.84 -23.17 66.47
C ARG A 618 25.07 -22.58 65.08
N PHE A 619 24.01 -22.42 64.29
CA PHE A 619 24.09 -21.82 62.96
C PHE A 619 24.68 -20.41 63.02
N VAL A 620 24.14 -19.55 63.88
CA VAL A 620 24.59 -18.15 63.98
C VAL A 620 26.06 -18.08 64.41
N SER A 621 26.45 -18.89 65.38
CA SER A 621 27.82 -18.91 65.90
C SER A 621 28.83 -19.38 64.85
N GLU A 622 28.53 -20.48 64.15
CA GLU A 622 29.40 -21.05 63.11
C GLU A 622 29.45 -20.18 61.85
N ALA A 623 28.33 -19.59 61.44
CA ALA A 623 28.26 -18.68 60.31
C ALA A 623 29.13 -17.43 60.51
N LEU A 624 29.30 -16.98 61.77
CA LEU A 624 30.20 -15.89 62.16
C LEU A 624 31.65 -16.34 62.43
N GLY A 625 31.99 -17.59 62.11
CA GLY A 625 33.35 -18.13 62.21
C GLY A 625 33.75 -18.69 63.56
N ASN A 626 32.81 -18.89 64.49
CA ASN A 626 33.09 -19.43 65.81
C ASN A 626 32.95 -20.97 65.84
N LYS A 627 33.53 -21.60 66.86
CA LYS A 627 33.34 -23.01 67.19
C LYS A 627 32.37 -23.12 68.36
N VAL A 628 31.44 -24.06 68.28
CA VAL A 628 30.46 -24.35 69.34
C VAL A 628 30.71 -25.73 69.92
N SER A 629 30.87 -25.82 71.24
CA SER A 629 30.97 -27.08 71.97
C SER A 629 29.90 -27.17 73.06
N TRP A 630 29.41 -28.38 73.30
CA TRP A 630 28.39 -28.68 74.31
C TRP A 630 28.96 -29.59 75.39
N ASP A 631 28.87 -29.17 76.65
CA ASP A 631 29.14 -29.99 77.83
C ASP A 631 27.78 -30.36 78.47
N GLY A 632 27.31 -31.58 78.21
CA GLY A 632 26.01 -32.06 78.65
C GLY A 632 25.90 -32.30 80.16
N ALA A 633 27.02 -32.59 80.83
CA ALA A 633 27.05 -32.75 82.29
C ALA A 633 26.92 -31.39 83.00
N LYS A 634 27.44 -30.32 82.39
CA LYS A 634 27.36 -28.95 82.93
C LYS A 634 26.26 -28.08 82.30
N GLN A 635 25.44 -28.64 81.41
CA GLN A 635 24.43 -27.91 80.62
C GLN A 635 24.96 -26.61 80.01
N THR A 636 26.20 -26.67 79.47
CA THR A 636 26.97 -25.50 79.09
C THR A 636 27.34 -25.52 77.60
N ILE A 637 26.96 -24.48 76.87
CA ILE A 637 27.40 -24.20 75.50
C ILE A 637 28.59 -23.24 75.56
N SER A 638 29.73 -23.62 75.00
CA SER A 638 30.89 -22.73 74.84
C SER A 638 31.07 -22.34 73.38
N ILE A 639 31.18 -21.03 73.14
CA ILE A 639 31.46 -20.42 71.85
C ILE A 639 32.84 -19.78 71.92
N THR A 640 33.77 -20.27 71.12
CA THR A 640 35.13 -19.73 71.02
C THR A 640 35.42 -19.31 69.59
N ASN A 641 36.26 -18.30 69.40
CA ASN A 641 36.81 -18.02 68.07
C ASN A 641 37.53 -19.27 67.55
N ARG A 642 37.46 -19.49 66.24
CA ARG A 642 38.29 -20.51 65.58
C ARG A 642 39.73 -20.06 65.47
#